data_AF-U9VXU8-F1
#
_entry.id   AF-U9VXU8-F1
#
_cell.length_a   1.000
_cell.length_b   1.000
_cell.length_c   1.000
_cell.angle_alpha   90.00
_cell.angle_beta   90.00
_cell.angle_gamma   90.00
#
_symmetry.space_group_name_H-M   'P 1'
#
loop_
_entity.id
_entity.type
_entity.pdbx_description
1 polymer ?
#
loop_
_entity_poly.entity_id
_entity_poly.type
_entity_poly.pdbx_seq_one_letter_code
_entity_poly.pdbx_strand_id
1 'polypeptide(L)'
;MPLRFPRRSKRLLRRFKPWVWLGLALMVCIWLGLSSPVRSQPSPLREPTAKVVVNGSRVFDIQGVGNFTAAARARSINQRLQEEVQKPEPPEIEVVIVEETGLVTLQSRGVLLATVTEVDLKTPGYQLEQQANDWARLLEEALRDGQRERSPAYLQRALLYGLVVLGGAIAIHLLLRIVGRRATRALNQWFLSPNHASTAWEEPAKFFWRLGLIGLKVGLWLIVAIYITDLFPQLRSWRHTVSTLLTANNIALGDNQYSALNLLLLLALTIGLWSAAQVISKLFRNYVLQRARIEPRLQDILSILVQYGLLFLGVIVLLQILGIDASSLAILASLLGVGLGFGIQNITNNFISGFIITLERPIQVGDFIKIGDLVGIVKQVGARSTEINTLDQVTIIVPNSRFLESEVINWSHGDPVSRLRVPVGVAYGSDIAQVKTALLEAVKRHPEVLLRPKPEIWFQSFGDSSLNFEIMVWTGDPRKQFRVKSDLNYAIEDSLRRHGLEVPFPQQDLHLRSPQLDEILELLKQQAIGISGQASTQPSSLSLSSADLSAEAPVEQTTEQSSPLPDLLANLDLEALAEAMQGPYGIELQAHPEQPETEETELTQPTYFTGTDAVDWLEQKRDYTHDGAMLVGQWLLHKGLIIAEIEGQDFEDSQVLYRFYQN
;
A
#
# COMPACT_ATOMS: atom_id res chain seq x y z
N MET A 1 4.78 57.16 -25.67
CA MET A 1 6.17 56.87 -25.29
C MET A 1 6.24 55.45 -24.74
N PRO A 2 6.66 54.40 -25.48
CA PRO A 2 6.74 53.06 -24.93
C PRO A 2 8.17 52.73 -24.48
N LEU A 3 8.31 52.37 -23.21
CA LEU A 3 9.57 51.95 -22.59
C LEU A 3 10.00 50.55 -23.06
N ARG A 4 11.29 50.43 -23.36
CA ARG A 4 12.02 49.23 -23.81
C ARG A 4 12.37 48.31 -22.62
N PHE A 5 12.01 47.01 -22.77
CA PHE A 5 12.77 45.76 -22.47
C PHE A 5 13.49 45.54 -21.10
N PRO A 6 13.55 44.28 -20.59
CA PRO A 6 14.55 43.33 -21.13
C PRO A 6 14.04 41.91 -21.42
N ARG A 7 14.54 41.40 -22.56
CA ARG A 7 14.50 39.99 -23.00
C ARG A 7 15.17 39.07 -21.96
N ARG A 8 14.39 38.24 -21.27
CA ARG A 8 14.87 37.02 -20.60
C ARG A 8 14.25 35.79 -21.27
N SER A 9 14.89 35.21 -22.30
CA SER A 9 14.52 33.84 -22.76
C SER A 9 15.55 33.11 -23.62
N LYS A 10 16.84 33.45 -23.59
CA LYS A 10 17.89 32.72 -24.36
C LYS A 10 18.81 31.81 -23.53
N ARG A 11 18.43 31.44 -22.30
CA ARG A 11 19.24 30.51 -21.47
C ARG A 11 18.71 29.07 -21.33
N LEU A 12 17.45 28.77 -21.70
CA LEU A 12 16.88 27.42 -21.55
C LEU A 12 17.24 26.45 -22.70
N LEU A 13 17.54 26.95 -23.90
CA LEU A 13 17.93 26.12 -25.06
C LEU A 13 19.36 25.54 -24.98
N ARG A 14 20.16 25.92 -23.96
CA ARG A 14 21.52 25.41 -23.79
C ARG A 14 21.59 24.09 -23.01
N ARG A 15 20.54 23.70 -22.28
CA ARG A 15 20.49 22.43 -21.52
C ARG A 15 20.18 21.18 -22.36
N PHE A 16 19.72 21.33 -23.60
CA PHE A 16 19.34 20.20 -24.49
C PHE A 16 20.48 19.65 -25.37
N LYS A 17 21.62 20.35 -25.48
CA LYS A 17 22.77 19.88 -26.27
C LYS A 17 23.40 18.57 -25.78
N PRO A 18 23.60 18.30 -24.46
CA PRO A 18 24.22 17.05 -24.03
C PRO A 18 23.36 15.83 -24.34
N TRP A 19 22.04 15.93 -24.17
CA TRP A 19 21.06 14.85 -24.42
C TRP A 19 21.04 14.35 -25.86
N VAL A 20 21.24 15.27 -26.82
CA VAL A 20 21.33 14.94 -28.24
C VAL A 20 22.57 14.09 -28.52
N TRP A 21 23.73 14.45 -27.97
CA TRP A 21 24.97 13.69 -28.13
C TRP A 21 24.93 12.33 -27.44
N LEU A 22 24.19 12.25 -26.35
CA LEU A 22 23.99 11.02 -25.58
C LEU A 22 23.06 10.03 -26.27
N GLY A 23 21.95 10.51 -26.84
CA GLY A 23 21.07 9.69 -27.68
C GLY A 23 21.77 9.22 -28.96
N LEU A 24 22.72 10.01 -29.46
CA LEU A 24 23.59 9.69 -30.58
C LEU A 24 24.56 8.55 -30.20
N ALA A 25 25.23 8.66 -29.05
CA ALA A 25 26.07 7.60 -28.49
C ALA A 25 25.27 6.31 -28.21
N LEU A 26 24.04 6.45 -27.69
CA LEU A 26 23.12 5.34 -27.45
C LEU A 26 22.72 4.61 -28.72
N MET A 27 22.31 5.33 -29.77
CA MET A 27 21.98 4.68 -31.04
C MET A 27 23.22 4.04 -31.67
N VAL A 28 24.39 4.67 -31.60
CA VAL A 28 25.65 4.06 -32.07
C VAL A 28 25.92 2.76 -31.31
N CYS A 29 25.77 2.73 -29.99
CA CYS A 29 26.10 1.56 -29.19
C CYS A 29 25.03 0.47 -29.20
N ILE A 30 23.75 0.83 -29.31
CA ILE A 30 22.66 -0.12 -29.59
C ILE A 30 22.84 -0.73 -30.98
N TRP A 31 23.22 0.06 -31.99
CA TRP A 31 23.42 -0.44 -33.35
C TRP A 31 24.68 -1.33 -33.45
N LEU A 32 25.79 -0.94 -32.80
CA LEU A 32 26.98 -1.78 -32.64
C LEU A 32 26.67 -3.07 -31.84
N GLY A 33 25.84 -2.96 -30.80
CA GLY A 33 25.38 -4.09 -29.99
C GLY A 33 24.43 -5.04 -30.72
N LEU A 34 23.49 -4.53 -31.52
CA LEU A 34 22.55 -5.31 -32.35
C LEU A 34 23.23 -5.99 -33.53
N SER A 35 24.31 -5.40 -34.06
CA SER A 35 25.16 -6.02 -35.08
C SER A 35 26.09 -7.10 -34.54
N SER A 36 26.20 -7.19 -33.21
CA SER A 36 26.83 -8.32 -32.52
C SER A 36 25.73 -9.34 -32.23
N PRO A 37 25.86 -10.63 -32.61
CA PRO A 37 24.88 -11.62 -32.19
C PRO A 37 24.78 -11.55 -30.66
N VAL A 38 23.56 -11.44 -30.12
CA VAL A 38 23.30 -11.58 -28.68
C VAL A 38 24.04 -12.84 -28.25
N ARG A 39 25.14 -12.68 -27.52
CA ARG A 39 25.84 -13.81 -26.93
C ARG A 39 24.90 -14.36 -25.88
N SER A 40 24.11 -15.36 -26.28
CA SER A 40 23.62 -16.37 -25.35
C SER A 40 24.81 -16.82 -24.51
N GLN A 41 24.59 -17.07 -23.21
CA GLN A 41 25.59 -17.66 -22.31
C GLN A 41 26.39 -18.71 -23.08
N PRO A 42 27.74 -18.66 -23.05
CA PRO A 42 28.52 -19.71 -23.67
C PRO A 42 28.06 -21.03 -23.06
N SER A 43 27.58 -21.97 -23.90
CA SER A 43 27.32 -23.32 -23.43
C SER A 43 28.62 -23.82 -22.78
N PRO A 44 28.59 -24.33 -21.54
CA PRO A 44 29.79 -24.66 -20.77
C PRO A 44 30.66 -25.79 -21.40
N LEU A 45 30.24 -26.34 -22.53
CA LEU A 45 30.85 -27.47 -23.22
C LEU A 45 31.61 -27.10 -24.51
N ARG A 46 31.66 -25.82 -24.92
CA ARG A 46 32.43 -25.40 -26.11
C ARG A 46 33.71 -24.71 -25.68
N GLU A 47 34.85 -25.37 -25.90
CA GLU A 47 36.15 -24.77 -25.64
C GLU A 47 36.32 -23.44 -26.38
N PRO A 48 37.00 -22.45 -25.76
CA PRO A 48 37.15 -21.13 -26.35
C PRO A 48 37.97 -21.19 -27.65
N THR A 49 37.32 -20.94 -28.79
CA THR A 49 37.97 -20.80 -30.10
C THR A 49 38.47 -19.37 -30.35
N ALA A 50 39.56 -19.20 -31.09
CA ALA A 50 40.06 -17.91 -31.53
C ALA A 50 40.12 -17.81 -33.06
N LYS A 51 39.90 -16.61 -33.60
CA LYS A 51 39.83 -16.36 -35.05
C LYS A 51 41.22 -16.16 -35.63
N VAL A 52 41.53 -16.88 -36.70
CA VAL A 52 42.66 -16.60 -37.60
C VAL A 52 42.18 -15.67 -38.70
N VAL A 53 42.88 -14.56 -38.87
CA VAL A 53 42.49 -13.47 -39.76
C VAL A 53 43.64 -13.05 -40.67
N VAL A 54 43.31 -12.72 -41.91
CA VAL A 54 44.23 -12.12 -42.88
C VAL A 54 43.67 -10.74 -43.25
N ASN A 55 44.43 -9.68 -42.97
CA ASN A 55 43.99 -8.28 -43.11
C ASN A 55 42.67 -7.94 -42.41
N GLY A 56 42.37 -8.61 -41.29
CA GLY A 56 41.11 -8.42 -40.55
C GLY A 56 39.91 -9.18 -41.11
N SER A 57 40.08 -9.96 -42.18
CA SER A 57 39.09 -10.90 -42.71
C SER A 57 39.27 -12.26 -42.05
N ARG A 58 38.19 -12.87 -41.56
CA ARG A 58 38.23 -14.20 -40.93
C ARG A 58 38.48 -15.28 -41.98
N VAL A 59 39.47 -16.14 -41.71
CA VAL A 59 39.78 -17.31 -42.56
C VAL A 59 39.22 -18.58 -41.92
N PHE A 60 39.60 -18.86 -40.67
CA PHE A 60 39.07 -19.98 -39.86
C PHE A 60 39.20 -19.69 -38.36
N ASP A 61 38.78 -20.64 -37.51
CA ASP A 61 38.98 -20.56 -36.05
C ASP A 61 39.71 -21.80 -35.56
N ILE A 62 40.51 -21.60 -34.52
CA ILE A 62 41.37 -22.61 -33.89
C ILE A 62 41.04 -22.75 -32.40
N GLN A 63 41.38 -23.89 -31.80
CA GLN A 63 41.18 -24.16 -30.38
C GLN A 63 42.47 -23.98 -29.56
N GLY A 64 42.39 -24.08 -28.23
CA GLY A 64 43.57 -24.10 -27.36
C GLY A 64 44.22 -25.48 -27.39
N VAL A 65 45.54 -25.57 -27.21
CA VAL A 65 46.27 -26.85 -27.17
C VAL A 65 47.26 -26.82 -26.02
N GLY A 66 47.17 -27.79 -25.10
CA GLY A 66 48.04 -27.88 -23.94
C GLY A 66 48.05 -26.58 -23.14
N ASN A 67 49.24 -25.98 -22.97
CA ASN A 67 49.42 -24.71 -22.24
C ASN A 67 49.13 -23.47 -23.09
N PHE A 68 48.82 -23.61 -24.38
CA PHE A 68 48.55 -22.49 -25.27
C PHE A 68 47.05 -22.24 -25.40
N THR A 69 46.58 -21.10 -24.89
CA THR A 69 45.21 -20.64 -25.15
C THR A 69 44.99 -20.42 -26.64
N ALA A 70 43.76 -20.63 -27.11
CA ALA A 70 43.41 -20.38 -28.53
C ALA A 70 43.80 -18.96 -28.97
N ALA A 71 43.61 -17.97 -28.10
CA ALA A 71 43.97 -16.58 -28.37
C ALA A 71 45.48 -16.38 -28.54
N ALA A 72 46.31 -17.08 -27.77
CA ALA A 72 47.77 -17.03 -27.92
C ALA A 72 48.22 -17.69 -29.24
N ARG A 73 47.66 -18.87 -29.57
CA ARG A 73 47.92 -19.55 -30.86
C ARG A 73 47.54 -18.64 -32.04
N ALA A 74 46.35 -18.04 -32.00
CA ALA A 74 45.84 -17.22 -33.09
C ALA A 74 46.67 -15.95 -33.28
N ARG A 75 47.12 -15.30 -32.18
CA ARG A 75 48.04 -14.15 -32.28
C ARG A 75 49.33 -14.50 -32.99
N SER A 76 49.94 -15.64 -32.66
CA SER A 76 51.17 -16.09 -33.31
C SER A 76 50.96 -16.35 -34.81
N ILE A 77 49.89 -17.07 -35.17
CA ILE A 77 49.55 -17.35 -36.58
C ILE A 77 49.27 -16.04 -37.33
N ASN A 78 48.44 -15.16 -36.79
CA ASN A 78 48.09 -13.89 -37.43
C ASN A 78 49.31 -12.99 -37.66
N GLN A 79 50.27 -12.98 -36.73
CA GLN A 79 51.52 -12.23 -36.90
C GLN A 79 52.33 -12.75 -38.10
N ARG A 80 52.49 -14.07 -38.22
CA ARG A 80 53.24 -14.70 -39.32
C ARG A 80 52.52 -14.53 -40.65
N LEU A 81 51.19 -14.69 -40.68
CA LEU A 81 50.39 -14.42 -41.87
C LEU A 81 50.53 -12.96 -42.32
N GLN A 82 50.59 -12.02 -41.37
CA GLN A 82 50.73 -10.60 -41.69
C GLN A 82 52.11 -10.25 -42.28
N GLU A 83 53.17 -10.93 -41.87
CA GLU A 83 54.49 -10.87 -42.51
C GLU A 83 54.46 -11.49 -43.91
N GLU A 84 53.78 -12.64 -44.07
CA GLU A 84 53.72 -13.37 -45.34
C GLU A 84 52.97 -12.60 -46.44
N VAL A 85 51.83 -11.98 -46.12
CA VAL A 85 51.03 -11.19 -47.09
C VAL A 85 51.84 -10.01 -47.68
N GLN A 86 52.83 -9.49 -46.96
CA GLN A 86 53.61 -8.35 -47.44
C GLN A 86 54.63 -8.72 -48.52
N LYS A 87 54.93 -10.02 -48.69
CA LYS A 87 55.88 -10.49 -49.69
C LYS A 87 55.24 -10.39 -51.09
N PRO A 88 55.98 -9.93 -52.12
CA PRO A 88 55.44 -9.68 -53.47
C PRO A 88 55.23 -10.96 -54.31
N GLU A 89 55.85 -12.06 -53.91
CA GLU A 89 55.74 -13.36 -54.58
C GLU A 89 54.41 -14.06 -54.25
N PRO A 90 53.82 -14.83 -55.19
CA PRO A 90 52.58 -15.56 -54.94
C PRO A 90 52.76 -16.54 -53.76
N PRO A 91 51.77 -16.63 -52.85
CA PRO A 91 51.85 -17.56 -51.74
C PRO A 91 51.66 -18.98 -52.25
N GLU A 92 52.55 -19.87 -51.83
CA GLU A 92 52.46 -21.32 -52.07
C GLU A 92 52.50 -21.96 -50.68
N ILE A 93 51.37 -22.56 -50.27
CA ILE A 93 51.21 -23.13 -48.94
C ILE A 93 51.32 -24.65 -49.06
N GLU A 94 52.39 -25.18 -48.48
CA GLU A 94 52.64 -26.61 -48.42
C GLU A 94 52.26 -27.16 -47.05
N VAL A 95 51.65 -28.34 -47.05
CA VAL A 95 51.41 -29.13 -45.84
C VAL A 95 52.64 -29.99 -45.61
N VAL A 96 53.39 -29.71 -44.55
CA VAL A 96 54.63 -30.42 -44.20
C VAL A 96 54.43 -31.17 -42.89
N ILE A 97 54.66 -32.49 -42.95
CA ILE A 97 54.66 -33.36 -41.77
C ILE A 97 56.09 -33.40 -41.22
N VAL A 98 56.27 -32.94 -39.99
CA VAL A 98 57.60 -32.90 -39.35
C VAL A 98 57.93 -34.29 -38.82
N GLU A 99 58.83 -35.02 -39.50
CA GLU A 99 59.17 -36.43 -39.18
C GLU A 99 59.57 -36.67 -37.72
N GLU A 100 60.29 -35.73 -37.09
CA GLU A 100 60.76 -35.85 -35.70
C GLU A 100 59.64 -35.73 -34.65
N THR A 101 58.52 -35.08 -34.97
CA THR A 101 57.46 -34.73 -34.00
C THR A 101 56.07 -35.23 -34.41
N GLY A 102 55.89 -35.70 -35.64
CA GLY A 102 54.60 -36.08 -36.22
C GLY A 102 53.64 -34.90 -36.42
N LEU A 103 54.09 -33.65 -36.24
CA LEU A 103 53.23 -32.47 -36.33
C LEU A 103 52.93 -32.12 -37.79
N VAL A 104 51.65 -31.86 -38.08
CA VAL A 104 51.20 -31.35 -39.38
C VAL A 104 51.27 -29.83 -39.38
N THR A 105 52.17 -29.29 -40.18
CA THR A 105 52.44 -27.85 -40.26
C THR A 105 52.09 -27.28 -41.64
N LEU A 106 51.60 -26.05 -41.64
CA LEU A 106 51.35 -25.25 -42.83
C LEU A 106 52.53 -24.30 -43.01
N GLN A 107 53.25 -24.42 -44.12
CA GLN A 107 54.43 -23.61 -44.40
C GLN A 107 54.27 -22.86 -45.71
N SER A 108 54.82 -21.65 -45.78
CA SER A 108 55.03 -20.94 -47.04
C SER A 108 56.52 -20.74 -47.24
N ARG A 109 57.08 -21.32 -48.31
CA ARG A 109 58.52 -21.25 -48.63
C ARG A 109 59.42 -21.63 -47.43
N GLY A 110 59.08 -22.72 -46.74
CA GLY A 110 59.80 -23.20 -45.56
C GLY A 110 59.60 -22.39 -44.27
N VAL A 111 58.76 -21.34 -44.28
CA VAL A 111 58.40 -20.57 -43.08
C VAL A 111 57.09 -21.09 -42.50
N LEU A 112 57.12 -21.50 -41.23
CA LEU A 112 55.95 -21.99 -40.50
C LEU A 112 54.86 -20.91 -40.37
N LEU A 113 53.69 -21.12 -40.97
CA LEU A 113 52.52 -20.24 -40.82
C LEU A 113 51.62 -20.70 -39.68
N ALA A 114 51.23 -21.97 -39.65
CA ALA A 114 50.33 -22.54 -38.65
C ALA A 114 50.61 -24.02 -38.40
N THR A 115 50.17 -24.53 -37.25
CA THR A 115 50.26 -25.96 -36.89
C THR A 115 48.86 -26.48 -36.63
N VAL A 116 48.51 -27.57 -37.29
CA VAL A 116 47.20 -28.23 -37.18
C VAL A 116 47.29 -29.33 -36.12
N THR A 117 46.33 -29.37 -35.22
CA THR A 117 46.29 -30.32 -34.10
C THR A 117 44.95 -31.05 -34.04
N GLU A 118 44.87 -32.13 -33.26
CA GLU A 118 43.66 -32.97 -33.21
C GLU A 118 42.41 -32.20 -32.72
N VAL A 119 42.59 -31.23 -31.82
CA VAL A 119 41.51 -30.36 -31.34
C VAL A 119 40.98 -29.39 -32.41
N ASP A 120 41.72 -29.20 -33.50
CA ASP A 120 41.31 -28.32 -34.60
C ASP A 120 40.42 -29.03 -35.64
N LEU A 121 40.21 -30.35 -35.50
CA LEU A 121 39.34 -31.16 -36.36
C LEU A 121 37.86 -30.79 -36.11
N LYS A 122 37.26 -30.05 -37.05
CA LYS A 122 35.86 -29.60 -36.93
C LYS A 122 34.84 -30.63 -37.43
N THR A 123 35.28 -31.55 -38.29
CA THR A 123 34.41 -32.51 -38.96
C THR A 123 34.70 -33.92 -38.44
N PRO A 124 33.70 -34.65 -37.90
CA PRO A 124 33.88 -36.02 -37.45
C PRO A 124 34.45 -36.91 -38.55
N GLY A 125 35.54 -37.64 -38.27
CA GLY A 125 36.19 -38.55 -39.22
C GLY A 125 37.26 -37.92 -40.11
N TYR A 126 37.53 -36.62 -40.00
CA TYR A 126 38.66 -35.99 -40.70
C TYR A 126 40.00 -36.44 -40.13
N GLN A 127 40.98 -36.67 -41.02
CA GLN A 127 42.38 -36.81 -40.64
C GLN A 127 43.07 -35.43 -40.58
N LEU A 128 44.15 -35.30 -39.80
CA LEU A 128 44.90 -34.05 -39.62
C LEU A 128 45.37 -33.45 -40.95
N GLU A 129 45.82 -34.29 -41.88
CA GLU A 129 46.28 -33.88 -43.20
C GLU A 129 45.15 -33.30 -44.06
N GLN A 130 43.94 -33.86 -43.98
CA GLN A 130 42.77 -33.34 -44.69
C GLN A 130 42.37 -31.95 -44.17
N GLN A 131 42.36 -31.78 -42.84
CA GLN A 131 42.09 -30.48 -42.22
C GLN A 131 43.18 -29.45 -42.57
N ALA A 132 44.44 -29.88 -42.64
CA ALA A 132 45.55 -29.05 -43.06
C ALA A 132 45.44 -28.63 -44.53
N ASN A 133 45.09 -29.55 -45.44
CA ASN A 133 44.86 -29.23 -46.85
C ASN A 133 43.71 -28.23 -47.04
N ASP A 134 42.63 -28.33 -46.26
CA ASP A 134 41.55 -27.36 -46.27
C ASP A 134 42.02 -25.98 -45.80
N TRP A 135 42.77 -25.92 -44.69
CA TRP A 135 43.33 -24.67 -44.19
C TRP A 135 44.37 -24.09 -45.14
N ALA A 136 45.18 -24.91 -45.80
CA ALA A 136 46.15 -24.49 -46.81
C ALA A 136 45.44 -23.76 -47.95
N ARG A 137 44.38 -24.36 -48.52
CA ARG A 137 43.58 -23.72 -49.58
C ARG A 137 42.96 -22.39 -49.14
N LEU A 138 42.35 -22.36 -47.95
CA LEU A 138 41.73 -21.14 -47.42
C LEU A 138 42.76 -20.04 -47.14
N LEU A 139 43.93 -20.39 -46.60
CA LEU A 139 45.02 -19.44 -46.38
C LEU A 139 45.58 -18.96 -47.72
N GLU A 140 45.79 -19.84 -48.69
CA GLU A 140 46.36 -19.47 -49.98
C GLU A 140 45.44 -18.48 -50.71
N GLU A 141 44.13 -18.76 -50.73
CA GLU A 141 43.12 -17.84 -51.26
C GLU A 141 43.14 -16.49 -50.51
N ALA A 142 43.13 -16.52 -49.17
CA ALA A 142 43.15 -15.31 -48.35
C ALA A 142 44.44 -14.48 -48.51
N LEU A 143 45.60 -15.14 -48.66
CA LEU A 143 46.89 -14.49 -48.91
C LEU A 143 46.95 -13.90 -50.33
N ARG A 144 46.48 -14.63 -51.35
CA ARG A 144 46.39 -14.14 -52.74
C ARG A 144 45.47 -12.92 -52.83
N ASP A 145 44.31 -12.97 -52.20
CA ASP A 145 43.40 -11.83 -52.15
C ASP A 145 44.04 -10.66 -51.39
N GLY A 146 44.72 -10.93 -50.27
CA GLY A 146 45.46 -9.91 -49.53
C GLY A 146 46.58 -9.22 -50.34
N GLN A 147 47.23 -9.93 -51.26
CA GLN A 147 48.20 -9.37 -52.19
C GLN A 147 47.52 -8.57 -53.32
N ARG A 148 46.42 -9.08 -53.88
CA ARG A 148 45.61 -8.37 -54.90
C ARG A 148 45.07 -7.05 -54.38
N GLU A 149 44.58 -7.03 -53.14
CA GLU A 149 44.08 -5.82 -52.47
C GLU A 149 45.18 -4.76 -52.24
N ARG A 150 46.46 -5.14 -52.28
CA ARG A 150 47.60 -4.21 -52.22
C ARG A 150 48.09 -3.75 -53.59
N SER A 151 47.57 -4.32 -54.68
CA SER A 151 47.96 -3.92 -56.03
C SER A 151 47.55 -2.46 -56.31
N PRO A 152 48.35 -1.69 -57.07
CA PRO A 152 48.00 -0.31 -57.42
C PRO A 152 46.66 -0.20 -58.15
N ALA A 153 46.32 -1.19 -58.98
CA ALA A 153 45.06 -1.25 -59.72
C ALA A 153 43.84 -1.40 -58.80
N TYR A 154 43.95 -2.21 -57.74
CA TYR A 154 42.89 -2.34 -56.74
C TYR A 154 42.71 -1.03 -55.97
N LEU A 155 43.79 -0.42 -55.49
CA LEU A 155 43.75 0.83 -54.72
C LEU A 155 43.09 1.97 -55.49
N GLN A 156 43.36 2.11 -56.80
CA GLN A 156 42.71 3.11 -57.64
C GLN A 156 41.18 2.89 -57.74
N ARG A 157 40.74 1.65 -57.93
CA ARG A 157 39.30 1.29 -57.96
C ARG A 157 38.65 1.51 -56.61
N ALA A 158 39.29 1.11 -55.52
CA ALA A 158 38.81 1.30 -54.17
C ALA A 158 38.66 2.79 -53.80
N LEU A 159 39.61 3.64 -54.22
CA LEU A 159 39.51 5.10 -54.08
C LEU A 159 38.32 5.67 -54.85
N LEU A 160 38.12 5.23 -56.10
CA LEU A 160 36.97 5.68 -56.91
C LEU A 160 35.64 5.32 -56.24
N TYR A 161 35.47 4.05 -55.84
CA TYR A 161 34.27 3.61 -55.13
C TYR A 161 34.07 4.33 -53.80
N GLY A 162 35.15 4.53 -53.04
CA GLY A 162 35.13 5.29 -51.78
C GLY A 162 34.64 6.72 -51.97
N LEU A 163 35.16 7.44 -52.99
CA LEU A 163 34.74 8.81 -53.30
C LEU A 163 33.27 8.88 -53.74
N VAL A 164 32.81 7.94 -54.58
CA VAL A 164 31.40 7.87 -55.01
C VAL A 164 30.47 7.64 -53.82
N VAL A 165 30.79 6.69 -52.94
CA VAL A 165 29.98 6.40 -51.75
C VAL A 165 29.99 7.57 -50.76
N LEU A 166 31.14 8.22 -50.56
CA LEU A 166 31.24 9.40 -49.70
C LEU A 166 30.40 10.57 -50.24
N GLY A 167 30.48 10.83 -51.55
CA GLY A 167 29.67 11.85 -52.21
C GLY A 167 28.17 11.57 -52.09
N GLY A 168 27.75 10.31 -52.31
CA GLY A 168 26.38 9.87 -52.11
C GLY A 168 25.90 10.05 -50.67
N ALA A 169 26.73 9.69 -49.69
CA ALA A 169 26.42 9.87 -48.27
C ALA A 169 26.21 11.34 -47.89
N ILE A 170 27.06 12.24 -48.40
CA ILE A 170 26.92 13.69 -48.18
C ILE A 170 25.61 14.20 -48.81
N ALA A 171 25.29 13.77 -50.03
CA ALA A 171 24.04 14.14 -50.70
C ALA A 171 22.81 13.67 -49.90
N ILE A 172 22.79 12.41 -49.43
CA ILE A 172 21.73 11.88 -48.58
C ILE A 172 21.66 12.65 -47.25
N HIS A 173 22.79 12.96 -46.61
CA HIS A 173 22.80 13.73 -45.36
C HIS A 173 22.19 15.14 -45.53
N LEU A 174 22.52 15.81 -46.63
CA LEU A 174 21.95 17.11 -46.99
C LEU A 174 20.45 16.99 -47.28
N LEU A 175 20.03 15.97 -48.02
CA LEU A 175 18.62 15.67 -48.27
C LEU A 175 17.86 15.50 -46.95
N LEU A 176 18.37 14.67 -46.02
CA LEU A 176 17.79 14.48 -44.69
C LEU A 176 17.73 15.77 -43.87
N ARG A 177 18.69 16.69 -44.04
CA ARG A 177 18.66 18.01 -43.42
C ARG A 177 17.55 18.89 -44.02
N ILE A 178 17.36 18.87 -45.33
CA ILE A 178 16.34 19.66 -46.03
C ILE A 178 14.94 19.12 -45.72
N VAL A 179 14.73 17.82 -45.92
CA VAL A 179 13.47 17.12 -45.62
C VAL A 179 13.14 17.26 -44.14
N GLY A 180 14.10 17.03 -43.25
CA GLY A 180 13.89 17.18 -41.81
C GLY A 180 13.46 18.60 -41.41
N ARG A 181 14.05 19.65 -42.01
CA ARG A 181 13.63 21.05 -41.79
C ARG A 181 12.22 21.30 -42.31
N ARG A 182 11.88 20.81 -43.51
CA ARG A 182 10.56 21.01 -44.12
C ARG A 182 9.47 20.27 -43.34
N ALA A 183 9.72 19.02 -42.97
CA ALA A 183 8.84 18.23 -42.14
C ALA A 183 8.65 18.83 -40.75
N THR A 184 9.70 19.36 -40.11
CA THR A 184 9.57 20.03 -38.80
C THR A 184 8.71 21.30 -38.92
N ARG A 185 8.82 22.06 -40.02
CA ARG A 185 7.94 23.22 -40.27
C ARG A 185 6.50 22.79 -40.48
N ALA A 186 6.27 21.74 -41.26
CA ALA A 186 4.92 21.18 -41.48
C ALA A 186 4.32 20.65 -40.17
N LEU A 187 5.10 19.93 -39.35
CA LEU A 187 4.70 19.44 -38.04
C LEU A 187 4.31 20.59 -37.11
N ASN A 188 5.11 21.67 -37.08
CA ASN A 188 4.76 22.87 -36.30
C ASN A 188 3.46 23.52 -36.81
N GLN A 189 3.26 23.63 -38.12
CA GLN A 189 2.06 24.23 -38.71
C GLN A 189 0.81 23.37 -38.47
N TRP A 190 0.96 22.05 -38.47
CA TRP A 190 -0.10 21.10 -38.15
C TRP A 190 -0.54 21.20 -36.68
N PHE A 191 0.42 21.28 -35.75
CA PHE A 191 0.12 21.48 -34.32
C PHE A 191 -0.42 22.89 -34.00
N LEU A 192 -0.12 23.90 -34.81
CA LEU A 192 -0.64 25.28 -34.66
C LEU A 192 -2.02 25.49 -35.30
N SER A 193 -2.60 24.49 -35.96
CA SER A 193 -3.94 24.59 -36.53
C SER A 193 -5.01 24.53 -35.42
N PRO A 194 -6.02 25.41 -35.42
CA PRO A 194 -6.87 25.69 -34.26
C PRO A 194 -7.76 24.54 -33.76
N ASN A 195 -7.82 23.42 -34.47
CA ASN A 195 -8.67 22.28 -34.15
C ASN A 195 -8.00 21.14 -33.33
N HIS A 196 -6.70 21.20 -33.03
CA HIS A 196 -6.02 20.13 -32.28
C HIS A 196 -5.71 20.56 -30.84
N ALA A 197 -6.49 20.04 -29.88
CA ALA A 197 -6.39 20.33 -28.45
C ALA A 197 -5.15 19.74 -27.73
N SER A 198 -4.14 19.22 -28.45
CA SER A 198 -3.04 18.42 -27.87
C SER A 198 -1.68 19.11 -27.95
N THR A 199 -1.54 20.30 -27.35
CA THR A 199 -0.24 20.97 -27.16
C THR A 199 0.75 20.13 -26.33
N ALA A 200 0.26 19.16 -25.56
CA ALA A 200 1.11 18.36 -24.69
C ALA A 200 1.91 17.26 -25.42
N TRP A 201 1.55 16.88 -26.67
CA TRP A 201 2.36 15.95 -27.51
C TRP A 201 3.35 16.71 -28.40
N GLU A 202 3.25 18.04 -28.48
CA GLU A 202 4.06 18.86 -29.38
C GLU A 202 5.57 18.72 -29.07
N GLU A 203 5.95 18.90 -27.80
CA GLU A 203 7.34 18.78 -27.35
C GLU A 203 7.90 17.34 -27.46
N PRO A 204 7.19 16.29 -26.98
CA PRO A 204 7.59 14.90 -27.18
C PRO A 204 7.70 14.50 -28.66
N ALA A 205 6.72 14.84 -29.50
CA ALA A 205 6.73 14.49 -30.92
C ALA A 205 7.91 15.15 -31.64
N LYS A 206 8.18 16.44 -31.36
CA LYS A 206 9.38 17.12 -31.87
C LYS A 206 10.66 16.47 -31.39
N PHE A 207 10.71 16.01 -30.14
CA PHE A 207 11.85 15.30 -29.58
C PHE A 207 12.09 13.99 -30.33
N PHE A 208 11.09 13.11 -30.43
CA PHE A 208 11.22 11.82 -31.13
C PHE A 208 11.53 12.00 -32.62
N TRP A 209 10.93 12.98 -33.28
CA TRP A 209 11.25 13.31 -34.68
C TRP A 209 12.71 13.73 -34.85
N ARG A 210 13.21 14.62 -33.99
CA ARG A 210 14.62 15.04 -34.01
C ARG A 210 15.54 13.85 -33.74
N LEU A 211 15.20 13.03 -32.76
CA LEU A 211 15.96 11.83 -32.40
C LEU A 211 16.03 10.86 -33.58
N GLY A 212 14.91 10.59 -34.24
CA GLY A 212 14.85 9.74 -35.44
C GLY A 212 15.71 10.29 -36.59
N LEU A 213 15.67 11.60 -36.85
CA LEU A 213 16.52 12.23 -37.87
C LEU A 213 18.02 12.17 -37.53
N ILE A 214 18.37 12.31 -36.25
CA ILE A 214 19.75 12.13 -35.78
C ILE A 214 20.16 10.68 -35.98
N GLY A 215 19.33 9.73 -35.54
CA GLY A 215 19.55 8.30 -35.69
C GLY A 215 19.81 7.87 -37.13
N LEU A 216 18.97 8.34 -38.06
CA LEU A 216 19.11 8.03 -39.47
C LEU A 216 20.44 8.57 -40.06
N LYS A 217 20.87 9.77 -39.65
CA LYS A 217 22.15 10.35 -40.09
C LYS A 217 23.34 9.58 -39.52
N VAL A 218 23.25 9.18 -38.26
CA VAL A 218 24.27 8.36 -37.62
C VAL A 218 24.39 7.02 -38.31
N GLY A 219 23.26 6.32 -38.49
CA GLY A 219 23.21 5.02 -39.17
C GLY A 219 23.81 5.09 -40.57
N LEU A 220 23.46 6.13 -41.35
CA LEU A 220 24.06 6.39 -42.66
C LEU A 220 25.58 6.46 -42.60
N TRP A 221 26.13 7.30 -41.72
CA TRP A 221 27.58 7.47 -41.59
C TRP A 221 28.29 6.24 -41.03
N LEU A 222 27.61 5.46 -40.17
CA LEU A 222 28.13 4.19 -39.66
C LEU A 222 28.24 3.13 -40.76
N ILE A 223 27.19 2.99 -41.59
CA ILE A 223 27.19 2.08 -42.74
C ILE A 223 28.29 2.48 -43.73
N VAL A 224 28.39 3.77 -44.04
CA VAL A 224 29.42 4.31 -44.94
C VAL A 224 30.81 4.10 -44.37
N ALA A 225 31.01 4.34 -43.07
CA ALA A 225 32.29 4.08 -42.41
C ALA A 225 32.67 2.60 -42.46
N ILE A 226 31.74 1.68 -42.18
CA ILE A 226 31.97 0.23 -42.28
C ILE A 226 32.36 -0.14 -43.71
N TYR A 227 31.59 0.30 -44.70
CA TYR A 227 31.87 0.03 -46.11
C TYR A 227 33.24 0.56 -46.56
N ILE A 228 33.58 1.80 -46.18
CA ILE A 228 34.90 2.38 -46.49
C ILE A 228 36.01 1.61 -45.77
N THR A 229 35.82 1.23 -44.51
CA THR A 229 36.82 0.41 -43.81
C THR A 229 37.01 -0.97 -44.44
N ASP A 230 35.97 -1.54 -45.06
CA ASP A 230 36.08 -2.80 -45.78
C ASP A 230 36.80 -2.66 -47.13
N LEU A 231 36.72 -1.51 -47.80
CA LEU A 231 37.44 -1.26 -49.06
C LEU A 231 38.96 -1.25 -48.91
N PHE A 232 39.47 -0.75 -47.78
CA PHE A 232 40.89 -0.55 -47.53
C PHE A 232 41.46 -1.55 -46.51
N PRO A 233 42.42 -2.42 -46.88
CA PRO A 233 42.93 -3.47 -45.99
C PRO A 233 43.51 -2.96 -44.67
N GLN A 234 44.19 -1.80 -44.69
CA GLN A 234 44.74 -1.17 -43.48
C GLN A 234 43.64 -0.67 -42.53
N LEU A 235 42.54 -0.17 -43.06
CA LEU A 235 41.39 0.27 -42.25
C LEU A 235 40.61 -0.94 -41.72
N ARG A 236 40.50 -2.01 -42.52
CA ARG A 236 39.88 -3.29 -42.12
C ARG A 236 40.61 -3.92 -40.94
N SER A 237 41.93 -3.98 -41.00
CA SER A 237 42.75 -4.52 -39.91
C SER A 237 42.67 -3.66 -38.65
N TRP A 238 42.74 -2.32 -38.78
CA TRP A 238 42.60 -1.41 -37.66
C TRP A 238 41.22 -1.52 -36.98
N ARG A 239 40.14 -1.58 -37.78
CA ARG A 239 38.78 -1.83 -37.28
C ARG A 239 38.74 -3.15 -36.50
N HIS A 240 39.36 -4.20 -37.01
CA HIS A 240 39.41 -5.49 -36.31
C HIS A 240 40.11 -5.36 -34.96
N THR A 241 41.31 -4.76 -34.90
CA THR A 241 42.04 -4.52 -33.65
C THR A 241 41.21 -3.75 -32.63
N VAL A 242 40.63 -2.61 -33.04
CA VAL A 242 39.77 -1.80 -32.16
C VAL A 242 38.54 -2.60 -31.69
N SER A 243 37.88 -3.34 -32.59
CA SER A 243 36.72 -4.15 -32.23
C SER A 243 37.07 -5.26 -31.24
N THR A 244 38.24 -5.89 -31.40
CA THR A 244 38.71 -6.93 -30.47
C THR A 244 39.01 -6.35 -29.09
N LEU A 245 39.58 -5.15 -29.00
CA LEU A 245 39.80 -4.47 -27.72
C LEU A 245 38.48 -4.08 -27.03
N LEU A 246 37.50 -3.59 -27.79
CA LEU A 246 36.21 -3.17 -27.26
C LEU A 246 35.31 -4.34 -26.84
N THR A 247 35.44 -5.48 -27.51
CA THR A 247 34.65 -6.70 -27.23
C THR A 247 35.38 -7.69 -26.33
N ALA A 248 36.66 -7.47 -26.02
CA ALA A 248 37.39 -8.27 -25.07
C ALA A 248 36.80 -8.10 -23.67
N ASN A 249 36.52 -9.22 -23.00
CA ASN A 249 35.97 -9.29 -21.66
C ASN A 249 37.07 -9.04 -20.60
N ASN A 250 37.76 -7.91 -20.68
CA ASN A 250 38.93 -7.63 -19.84
C ASN A 250 38.59 -6.95 -18.50
N ILE A 251 37.32 -6.61 -18.27
CA ILE A 251 36.89 -5.87 -17.08
C ILE A 251 36.05 -6.80 -16.20
N ALA A 252 36.60 -7.23 -15.06
CA ALA A 252 35.87 -8.04 -14.09
C ALA A 252 35.03 -7.16 -13.16
N LEU A 253 33.75 -7.49 -12.99
CA LEU A 253 32.88 -6.97 -11.92
C LEU A 253 32.19 -8.16 -11.24
N GLY A 254 32.60 -8.47 -10.01
CA GLY A 254 32.19 -9.69 -9.33
C GLY A 254 32.66 -10.93 -10.10
N ASP A 255 31.78 -11.91 -10.26
CA ASP A 255 32.06 -13.15 -10.99
C ASP A 255 31.90 -13.01 -12.53
N ASN A 256 31.35 -11.88 -12.99
CA ASN A 256 31.08 -11.63 -14.39
C ASN A 256 32.19 -10.79 -15.05
N GLN A 257 32.53 -11.15 -16.29
CA GLN A 257 33.45 -10.36 -17.12
C GLN A 257 32.67 -9.55 -18.15
N TYR A 258 32.91 -8.24 -18.18
CA TYR A 258 32.28 -7.30 -19.09
C TYR A 258 33.27 -6.75 -20.10
N SER A 259 32.78 -6.53 -21.31
CA SER A 259 33.53 -5.81 -22.35
C SER A 259 33.35 -4.30 -22.20
N ALA A 260 34.29 -3.51 -22.75
CA ALA A 260 34.15 -2.05 -22.78
C ALA A 260 32.89 -1.62 -23.55
N LEU A 261 32.49 -2.40 -24.57
CA LEU A 261 31.23 -2.21 -25.29
C LEU A 261 30.01 -2.40 -24.39
N ASN A 262 30.01 -3.41 -23.50
CA ASN A 262 28.91 -3.63 -22.56
C ASN A 262 28.75 -2.46 -21.60
N LEU A 263 29.85 -1.89 -21.10
CA LEU A 263 29.81 -0.71 -20.23
C LEU A 263 29.31 0.54 -20.96
N LEU A 264 29.69 0.72 -22.22
CA LEU A 264 29.19 1.83 -23.03
C LEU A 264 27.70 1.65 -23.30
N LEU A 265 27.26 0.44 -23.62
CA LEU A 265 25.85 0.11 -23.82
C LEU A 265 25.04 0.31 -22.53
N LEU A 266 25.58 -0.06 -21.36
CA LEU A 266 24.99 0.23 -20.06
C LEU A 266 24.83 1.74 -19.85
N LEU A 267 25.92 2.51 -19.99
CA LEU A 267 25.91 3.96 -19.82
C LEU A 267 24.84 4.58 -20.72
N ALA A 268 24.84 4.17 -21.98
CA ALA A 268 23.86 4.60 -22.93
C ALA A 268 22.43 4.28 -22.46
N LEU A 269 22.12 3.01 -22.19
CA LEU A 269 20.78 2.58 -21.78
C LEU A 269 20.31 3.29 -20.52
N THR A 270 21.18 3.50 -19.53
CA THR A 270 20.89 4.30 -18.32
C THR A 270 20.40 5.68 -18.69
N ILE A 271 21.04 6.34 -19.66
CA ILE A 271 20.61 7.68 -20.01
C ILE A 271 19.40 7.69 -20.95
N GLY A 272 19.24 6.66 -21.77
CA GLY A 272 17.99 6.39 -22.49
C GLY A 272 16.80 6.29 -21.53
N LEU A 273 16.96 5.51 -20.46
CA LEU A 273 15.98 5.33 -19.38
C LEU A 273 15.67 6.65 -18.68
N TRP A 274 16.68 7.41 -18.23
CA TRP A 274 16.45 8.70 -17.58
C TRP A 274 15.69 9.67 -18.48
N SER A 275 16.03 9.70 -19.77
CA SER A 275 15.35 10.54 -20.76
C SER A 275 13.89 10.11 -20.96
N ALA A 276 13.65 8.80 -21.08
CA ALA A 276 12.31 8.23 -21.22
C ALA A 276 11.45 8.53 -19.99
N ALA A 277 11.98 8.31 -18.77
CA ALA A 277 11.31 8.60 -17.52
C ALA A 277 10.89 10.08 -17.42
N GLN A 278 11.74 11.02 -17.84
CA GLN A 278 11.38 12.45 -17.88
C GLN A 278 10.26 12.77 -18.88
N VAL A 279 10.35 12.20 -20.09
CA VAL A 279 9.32 12.43 -21.12
C VAL A 279 7.98 11.87 -20.66
N ILE A 280 7.96 10.63 -20.15
CA ILE A 280 6.75 9.96 -19.66
C ILE A 280 6.15 10.73 -18.48
N SER A 281 6.97 11.15 -17.52
CA SER A 281 6.48 11.88 -16.34
C SER A 281 5.91 13.26 -16.71
N LYS A 282 6.52 13.95 -17.67
CA LYS A 282 6.01 15.22 -18.20
C LYS A 282 4.70 15.03 -18.97
N LEU A 283 4.56 13.94 -19.72
CA LEU A 283 3.32 13.55 -20.40
C LEU A 283 2.23 13.24 -19.39
N PHE A 284 2.52 12.45 -18.36
CA PHE A 284 1.59 12.13 -17.28
C PHE A 284 1.05 13.39 -16.61
N ARG A 285 1.93 14.35 -16.28
CA ARG A 285 1.56 15.65 -15.72
C ARG A 285 0.55 16.39 -16.60
N ASN A 286 0.88 16.56 -17.88
CA ASN A 286 0.11 17.41 -18.78
C ASN A 286 -1.18 16.76 -19.30
N TYR A 287 -1.24 15.43 -19.39
CA TYR A 287 -2.41 14.72 -19.94
C TYR A 287 -3.34 14.15 -18.90
N VAL A 288 -2.78 13.55 -17.85
CA VAL A 288 -3.57 12.86 -16.83
C VAL A 288 -3.88 13.86 -15.71
N LEU A 289 -2.86 14.41 -15.07
CA LEU A 289 -3.05 15.20 -13.86
C LEU A 289 -3.73 16.56 -14.13
N GLN A 290 -3.33 17.24 -15.20
CA GLN A 290 -3.95 18.51 -15.59
C GLN A 290 -5.42 18.32 -16.02
N ARG A 291 -5.74 17.22 -16.71
CA ARG A 291 -7.12 16.93 -17.17
C ARG A 291 -8.02 16.47 -16.03
N ALA A 292 -7.45 15.79 -15.03
CA ALA A 292 -8.10 15.47 -13.77
C ALA A 292 -8.30 16.68 -12.85
N ARG A 293 -7.90 17.90 -13.26
CA ARG A 293 -8.01 19.14 -12.48
C ARG A 293 -7.32 19.08 -11.11
N ILE A 294 -6.27 18.28 -11.01
CA ILE A 294 -5.47 18.16 -9.79
C ILE A 294 -4.74 19.49 -9.52
N GLU A 295 -4.59 19.87 -8.25
CA GLU A 295 -3.89 21.10 -7.88
C GLU A 295 -2.44 21.12 -8.38
N PRO A 296 -1.92 22.26 -8.88
CA PRO A 296 -0.57 22.34 -9.46
C PRO A 296 0.54 21.80 -8.56
N ARG A 297 0.44 22.01 -7.24
CA ARG A 297 1.43 21.51 -6.27
C ARG A 297 1.43 19.99 -6.20
N LEU A 298 0.26 19.36 -6.20
CA LEU A 298 0.13 17.90 -6.19
C LEU A 298 0.55 17.30 -7.53
N GLN A 299 0.33 18.01 -8.65
CA GLN A 299 0.82 17.58 -9.96
C GLN A 299 2.34 17.39 -9.98
N ASP A 300 3.08 18.32 -9.40
CA ASP A 300 4.55 18.27 -9.37
C ASP A 300 5.05 17.10 -8.50
N ILE A 301 4.44 16.88 -7.33
CA ILE A 301 4.79 15.75 -6.45
C ILE A 301 4.53 14.41 -7.15
N LEU A 302 3.34 14.23 -7.73
CA LEU A 302 2.98 12.99 -8.43
C LEU A 302 3.88 12.73 -9.65
N SER A 303 4.26 13.78 -10.37
CA SER A 303 5.17 13.65 -11.51
C SER A 303 6.57 13.20 -11.07
N ILE A 304 7.07 13.73 -9.96
CA ILE A 304 8.35 13.32 -9.37
C ILE A 304 8.28 11.85 -8.90
N LEU A 305 7.18 11.46 -8.26
CA LEU A 305 6.98 10.09 -7.79
C LEU A 305 6.97 9.09 -8.96
N VAL A 306 6.23 9.39 -10.03
CA VAL A 306 6.21 8.58 -11.25
C VAL A 306 7.59 8.51 -11.90
N GLN A 307 8.33 9.63 -11.94
CA GLN A 307 9.67 9.66 -12.50
C GLN A 307 10.63 8.75 -11.74
N TYR A 308 10.63 8.81 -10.41
CA TYR A 308 11.49 7.95 -9.59
C TYR A 308 11.05 6.50 -9.63
N GLY A 309 9.74 6.21 -9.66
CA GLY A 309 9.22 4.86 -9.82
C GLY A 309 9.65 4.23 -11.15
N LEU A 310 9.55 4.96 -12.26
CA LEU A 310 10.02 4.52 -13.58
C LEU A 310 11.53 4.31 -13.62
N LEU A 311 12.31 5.21 -12.99
CA LEU A 311 13.76 5.08 -12.92
C LEU A 311 14.14 3.85 -12.11
N PHE A 312 13.52 3.64 -10.95
CA PHE A 312 13.75 2.50 -10.08
C PHE A 312 13.48 1.18 -10.81
N LEU A 313 12.30 1.03 -11.41
CA LEU A 313 11.94 -0.16 -12.17
C LEU A 313 12.86 -0.37 -13.37
N GLY A 314 13.19 0.70 -14.09
CA GLY A 314 14.09 0.64 -15.23
C GLY A 314 15.53 0.25 -14.87
N VAL A 315 16.02 0.65 -13.69
CA VAL A 315 17.33 0.22 -13.19
C VAL A 315 17.34 -1.27 -12.91
N ILE A 316 16.29 -1.83 -12.28
CA ILE A 316 16.17 -3.28 -12.06
C ILE A 316 16.21 -4.03 -13.40
N VAL A 317 15.43 -3.59 -14.39
CA VAL A 317 15.42 -4.18 -15.73
C VAL A 317 16.80 -4.09 -16.39
N LEU A 318 17.49 -2.95 -16.24
CA LEU A 318 18.80 -2.73 -16.85
C LEU A 318 19.89 -3.64 -16.24
N LEU A 319 19.84 -3.87 -14.93
CA LEU A 319 20.72 -4.81 -14.24
C LEU A 319 20.48 -6.25 -14.73
N GLN A 320 19.21 -6.65 -14.90
CA GLN A 320 18.86 -7.97 -15.44
C GLN A 320 19.35 -8.17 -16.88
N ILE A 321 19.25 -7.14 -17.73
CA ILE A 321 19.77 -7.19 -19.11
C ILE A 321 21.29 -7.44 -19.13
N LEU A 322 22.02 -6.96 -18.12
CA LEU A 322 23.45 -7.19 -17.96
C LEU A 322 23.81 -8.53 -17.34
N GLY A 323 22.82 -9.34 -16.93
CA GLY A 323 23.05 -10.57 -16.19
C GLY A 323 23.53 -10.35 -14.76
N ILE A 324 23.29 -9.15 -14.20
CA ILE A 324 23.52 -8.87 -12.78
C ILE A 324 22.28 -9.31 -12.03
N ASP A 325 22.46 -10.17 -11.02
CA ASP A 325 21.37 -10.60 -10.17
C ASP A 325 20.82 -9.41 -9.35
N ALA A 326 19.61 -9.01 -9.68
CA ALA A 326 18.89 -7.93 -9.00
C ALA A 326 17.96 -8.47 -7.90
N SER A 327 18.02 -9.76 -7.55
CA SER A 327 17.15 -10.39 -6.54
C SER A 327 17.24 -9.68 -5.19
N SER A 328 18.44 -9.36 -4.71
CA SER A 328 18.61 -8.62 -3.45
C SER A 328 17.96 -7.24 -3.47
N LEU A 329 18.01 -6.55 -4.61
CA LEU A 329 17.37 -5.24 -4.77
C LEU A 329 15.85 -5.38 -4.84
N ALA A 330 15.34 -6.45 -5.47
CA ALA A 330 13.92 -6.78 -5.51
C ALA A 330 13.38 -7.17 -4.12
N ILE A 331 14.15 -7.90 -3.32
CA ILE A 331 13.82 -8.22 -1.92
C ILE A 331 13.73 -6.92 -1.11
N LEU A 332 14.73 -6.03 -1.21
CA LEU A 332 14.70 -4.74 -0.54
C LEU A 332 13.51 -3.88 -1.01
N ALA A 333 13.22 -3.88 -2.31
CA ALA A 333 12.05 -3.21 -2.89
C ALA A 333 10.75 -3.74 -2.31
N SER A 334 10.65 -5.06 -2.14
CA SER A 334 9.48 -5.73 -1.60
C SER A 334 9.27 -5.35 -0.14
N LEU A 335 10.34 -5.37 0.67
CA LEU A 335 10.28 -4.94 2.07
C LEU A 335 9.87 -3.48 2.21
N LEU A 336 10.49 -2.58 1.42
CA LEU A 336 10.11 -1.16 1.38
C LEU A 336 8.68 -0.96 0.88
N GLY A 337 8.24 -1.76 -0.09
CA GLY A 337 6.88 -1.73 -0.63
C GLY A 337 5.84 -2.14 0.40
N VAL A 338 6.12 -3.19 1.19
CA VAL A 338 5.28 -3.62 2.31
C VAL A 338 5.22 -2.54 3.39
N GLY A 339 6.38 -1.98 3.79
CA GLY A 339 6.43 -0.88 4.76
C GLY A 339 5.65 0.35 4.31
N LEU A 340 5.77 0.73 3.04
CA LEU A 340 5.00 1.83 2.45
C LEU A 340 3.51 1.50 2.37
N GLY A 341 3.17 0.25 2.07
CA GLY A 341 1.79 -0.26 2.04
C GLY A 341 1.11 -0.09 3.40
N PHE A 342 1.76 -0.52 4.48
CA PHE A 342 1.29 -0.29 5.85
C PHE A 342 1.16 1.20 6.17
N GLY A 343 2.12 2.03 5.74
CA GLY A 343 2.07 3.48 5.95
C GLY A 343 0.89 4.18 5.25
N ILE A 344 0.41 3.65 4.12
CA ILE A 344 -0.71 4.24 3.34
C ILE A 344 -2.05 3.55 3.63
N GLN A 345 -2.06 2.43 4.37
CA GLN A 345 -3.24 1.58 4.59
C GLN A 345 -4.49 2.39 5.02
N ASN A 346 -4.36 3.29 5.99
CA ASN A 346 -5.49 4.09 6.48
C ASN A 346 -6.07 5.03 5.42
N ILE A 347 -5.22 5.59 4.54
CA ILE A 347 -5.67 6.46 3.45
C ILE A 347 -6.46 5.62 2.43
N THR A 348 -5.96 4.44 2.11
CA THR A 348 -6.62 3.48 1.21
C THR A 348 -7.97 3.03 1.77
N ASN A 349 -8.03 2.65 3.05
CA ASN A 349 -9.27 2.24 3.72
C ASN A 349 -10.34 3.33 3.63
N ASN A 350 -9.97 4.58 3.96
CA ASN A 350 -10.88 5.72 3.86
C ASN A 350 -11.37 5.99 2.42
N PHE A 351 -10.49 5.83 1.43
CA PHE A 351 -10.86 6.04 0.03
C PHE A 351 -11.82 4.96 -0.48
N ILE A 352 -11.53 3.69 -0.19
CA ILE A 352 -12.40 2.55 -0.52
C ILE A 352 -13.76 2.72 0.19
N SER A 353 -13.74 3.11 1.46
CA SER A 353 -14.96 3.36 2.23
C SER A 353 -15.80 4.48 1.61
N GLY A 354 -15.17 5.57 1.18
CA GLY A 354 -15.87 6.65 0.47
C GLY A 354 -16.49 6.21 -0.85
N PHE A 355 -15.80 5.34 -1.60
CA PHE A 355 -16.33 4.75 -2.81
C PHE A 355 -17.56 3.87 -2.53
N ILE A 356 -17.49 2.99 -1.51
CA ILE A 356 -18.61 2.13 -1.10
C ILE A 356 -19.81 2.97 -0.66
N ILE A 357 -19.60 3.98 0.20
CA ILE A 357 -20.68 4.89 0.64
C ILE A 357 -21.34 5.59 -0.56
N THR A 358 -20.55 6.03 -1.53
CA THR A 358 -21.09 6.70 -2.73
C THR A 358 -21.89 5.76 -3.62
N LEU A 359 -21.46 4.49 -3.71
CA LEU A 359 -22.09 3.46 -4.53
C LEU A 359 -23.38 2.93 -3.90
N GLU A 360 -23.32 2.50 -2.64
CA GLU A 360 -24.44 1.87 -1.92
C GLU A 360 -25.40 2.89 -1.30
N ARG A 361 -24.91 4.11 -1.04
CA ARG A 361 -25.65 5.23 -0.44
C ARG A 361 -26.37 4.89 0.87
N PRO A 362 -25.70 4.25 1.85
CA PRO A 362 -26.29 4.03 3.19
C PRO A 362 -26.55 5.35 3.93
N ILE A 363 -25.74 6.37 3.62
CA ILE A 363 -25.91 7.76 4.05
C ILE A 363 -25.83 8.68 2.83
N GLN A 364 -26.67 9.72 2.82
CA GLN A 364 -26.75 10.71 1.75
C GLN A 364 -26.65 12.12 2.30
N VAL A 365 -26.28 13.07 1.45
CA VAL A 365 -26.26 14.48 1.81
C VAL A 365 -27.68 14.93 2.16
N GLY A 366 -27.84 15.48 3.36
CA GLY A 366 -29.13 15.88 3.94
C GLY A 366 -29.66 14.92 5.00
N ASP A 367 -29.12 13.71 5.12
CA ASP A 367 -29.58 12.73 6.10
C ASP A 367 -29.25 13.17 7.53
N PHE A 368 -30.21 12.99 8.44
CA PHE A 368 -29.99 13.13 9.88
C PHE A 368 -29.53 11.79 10.47
N ILE A 369 -28.30 11.76 10.95
CA ILE A 369 -27.62 10.52 11.37
C ILE A 369 -27.01 10.64 12.77
N LYS A 370 -26.79 9.49 13.40
CA LYS A 370 -25.96 9.32 14.59
C LYS A 370 -24.89 8.24 14.36
N ILE A 371 -23.65 8.55 14.69
CA ILE A 371 -22.50 7.63 14.62
C ILE A 371 -21.69 7.74 15.92
N GLY A 372 -21.69 6.68 16.73
CA GLY A 372 -21.28 6.79 18.13
C GLY A 372 -22.09 7.88 18.84
N ASP A 373 -21.43 8.82 19.51
CA ASP A 373 -22.08 9.96 20.18
C ASP A 373 -22.34 11.17 19.27
N LEU A 374 -21.82 11.14 18.04
CA LEU A 374 -21.98 12.25 17.11
C LEU A 374 -23.37 12.21 16.47
N VAL A 375 -24.14 13.28 16.65
CA VAL A 375 -25.46 13.47 16.04
C VAL A 375 -25.45 14.70 15.13
N GLY A 376 -25.93 14.57 13.90
CA GLY A 376 -25.96 15.71 12.98
C GLY A 376 -26.49 15.39 11.59
N ILE A 377 -26.37 16.36 10.70
CA ILE A 377 -26.82 16.30 9.31
C ILE A 377 -25.60 16.12 8.40
N VAL A 378 -25.65 15.14 7.50
CA VAL A 378 -24.61 14.95 6.49
C VAL A 378 -24.61 16.12 5.52
N LYS A 379 -23.52 16.88 5.50
CA LYS A 379 -23.36 18.06 4.63
C LYS A 379 -22.71 17.69 3.29
N GLN A 380 -21.69 16.84 3.33
CA GLN A 380 -20.98 16.40 2.13
C GLN A 380 -20.30 15.06 2.38
N VAL A 381 -20.44 14.13 1.43
CA VAL A 381 -19.63 12.90 1.37
C VAL A 381 -18.46 13.15 0.41
N GLY A 382 -17.25 13.19 0.94
CA GLY A 382 -16.01 13.32 0.17
C GLY A 382 -15.36 11.97 -0.10
N ALA A 383 -14.25 11.98 -0.85
CA ALA A 383 -13.54 10.74 -1.20
C ALA A 383 -12.95 10.00 0.02
N ARG A 384 -12.47 10.73 1.04
CA ARG A 384 -11.80 10.16 2.23
C ARG A 384 -12.54 10.41 3.56
N SER A 385 -13.44 11.38 3.57
CA SER A 385 -14.12 11.82 4.78
C SER A 385 -15.48 12.40 4.43
N THR A 386 -16.39 12.35 5.40
CA THR A 386 -17.73 12.92 5.34
C THR A 386 -17.84 14.06 6.34
N GLU A 387 -18.39 15.20 5.90
CA GLU A 387 -18.67 16.35 6.75
C GLU A 387 -20.08 16.22 7.35
N ILE A 388 -20.17 16.29 8.67
CA ILE A 388 -21.43 16.27 9.43
C ILE A 388 -21.55 17.62 10.16
N ASN A 389 -22.71 18.28 10.01
CA ASN A 389 -23.04 19.45 10.81
C ASN A 389 -23.86 19.04 12.03
N THR A 390 -23.36 19.34 13.23
CA THR A 390 -24.11 19.10 14.48
C THR A 390 -25.28 20.07 14.63
N LEU A 391 -26.15 19.79 15.59
CA LEU A 391 -27.25 20.70 15.95
C LEU A 391 -26.75 22.03 16.51
N ASP A 392 -25.51 22.08 17.03
CA ASP A 392 -24.83 23.28 17.50
C ASP A 392 -24.11 24.05 16.38
N GLN A 393 -24.38 23.71 15.12
CA GLN A 393 -23.80 24.34 13.92
C GLN A 393 -22.27 24.19 13.79
N VAL A 394 -21.70 23.12 14.37
CA VAL A 394 -20.29 22.77 14.21
C VAL A 394 -20.13 21.73 13.09
N THR A 395 -19.21 21.95 12.16
CA THR A 395 -18.86 20.96 11.14
C THR A 395 -17.79 20.01 11.68
N ILE A 396 -18.11 18.73 11.74
CA ILE A 396 -17.22 17.65 12.14
C ILE A 396 -16.86 16.82 10.91
N ILE A 397 -15.56 16.58 10.71
CA ILE A 397 -15.03 15.80 9.59
C ILE A 397 -14.77 14.38 10.08
N VAL A 398 -15.54 13.42 9.57
CA VAL A 398 -15.45 12.02 9.98
C VAL A 398 -14.76 11.20 8.87
N PRO A 399 -13.71 10.42 9.19
CA PRO A 399 -13.11 9.49 8.23
C PRO A 399 -14.17 8.52 7.69
N ASN A 400 -14.13 8.24 6.38
CA ASN A 400 -15.15 7.39 5.76
C ASN A 400 -15.14 5.95 6.29
N SER A 401 -13.98 5.44 6.72
CA SER A 401 -13.88 4.08 7.27
C SER A 401 -14.75 3.88 8.52
N ARG A 402 -14.92 4.93 9.32
CA ARG A 402 -15.75 4.89 10.52
C ARG A 402 -17.21 4.49 10.24
N PHE A 403 -17.75 4.87 9.08
CA PHE A 403 -19.13 4.51 8.70
C PHE A 403 -19.28 3.05 8.27
N LEU A 404 -18.18 2.36 7.95
CA LEU A 404 -18.17 0.93 7.66
C LEU A 404 -17.77 0.09 8.88
N GLU A 405 -17.00 0.67 9.80
CA GLU A 405 -16.49 0.00 11.00
C GLU A 405 -17.45 0.11 12.19
N SER A 406 -18.30 1.14 12.24
CA SER A 406 -19.23 1.41 13.36
C SER A 406 -20.69 1.38 12.93
N GLU A 407 -21.60 1.10 13.87
CA GLU A 407 -23.04 1.23 13.65
C GLU A 407 -23.43 2.69 13.38
N VAL A 408 -24.28 2.90 12.37
CA VAL A 408 -24.80 4.21 11.98
C VAL A 408 -26.32 4.18 12.03
N ILE A 409 -26.91 5.04 12.86
CA ILE A 409 -28.36 5.24 12.91
C ILE A 409 -28.70 6.34 11.93
N ASN A 410 -29.45 6.02 10.87
CA ASN A 410 -29.94 7.00 9.90
C ASN A 410 -31.46 7.13 10.02
N TRP A 411 -31.93 8.26 10.58
CA TRP A 411 -33.37 8.50 10.74
C TRP A 411 -34.06 9.02 9.48
N SER A 412 -33.30 9.37 8.45
CA SER A 412 -33.81 9.94 7.19
C SER A 412 -33.69 8.99 6.00
N HIS A 413 -33.24 7.76 6.23
CA HIS A 413 -32.98 6.79 5.18
C HIS A 413 -34.29 6.30 4.53
N GLY A 414 -34.52 6.67 3.27
CA GLY A 414 -35.67 6.24 2.48
C GLY A 414 -37.01 6.91 2.84
N ASP A 415 -37.31 7.06 4.13
CA ASP A 415 -38.50 7.72 4.65
C ASP A 415 -38.14 8.63 5.85
N PRO A 416 -38.47 9.94 5.83
CA PRO A 416 -38.21 10.85 6.95
C PRO A 416 -39.15 10.63 8.16
N VAL A 417 -40.12 9.73 8.07
CA VAL A 417 -41.01 9.42 9.20
C VAL A 417 -40.26 8.61 10.26
N SER A 418 -40.04 9.21 11.43
CA SER A 418 -39.38 8.54 12.57
C SER A 418 -40.26 8.52 13.81
N ARG A 419 -40.16 7.44 14.60
CA ARG A 419 -40.90 7.28 15.85
C ARG A 419 -40.10 7.83 17.03
N LEU A 420 -40.72 8.70 17.80
CA LEU A 420 -40.21 9.24 19.06
C LEU A 420 -40.90 8.54 20.23
N ARG A 421 -40.11 8.25 21.26
CA ARG A 421 -40.58 7.72 22.53
C ARG A 421 -40.43 8.78 23.62
N VAL A 422 -41.49 8.99 24.40
CA VAL A 422 -41.54 9.95 25.51
C VAL A 422 -42.06 9.22 26.75
N PRO A 423 -41.20 8.96 27.75
CA PRO A 423 -41.62 8.32 28.99
C PRO A 423 -42.35 9.34 29.89
N VAL A 424 -43.40 8.86 30.58
CA VAL A 424 -44.21 9.66 31.51
C VAL A 424 -44.57 8.81 32.72
N GLY A 425 -44.30 9.31 33.92
CA GLY A 425 -44.73 8.69 35.18
C GLY A 425 -45.90 9.45 35.80
N VAL A 426 -46.89 8.74 36.32
CA VAL A 426 -48.02 9.30 37.09
C VAL A 426 -48.18 8.59 38.43
N ALA A 427 -48.79 9.25 39.41
CA ALA A 427 -48.89 8.73 40.77
C ALA A 427 -49.72 7.44 40.85
N TYR A 428 -49.34 6.55 41.76
CA TYR A 428 -50.16 5.39 42.11
C TYR A 428 -51.56 5.83 42.59
N GLY A 429 -52.59 5.06 42.23
CA GLY A 429 -54.00 5.42 42.48
C GLY A 429 -54.66 6.28 41.39
N SER A 430 -53.90 6.76 40.39
CA SER A 430 -54.46 7.45 39.22
C SER A 430 -55.32 6.52 38.35
N ASP A 431 -56.43 7.04 37.79
CA ASP A 431 -57.23 6.28 36.81
C ASP A 431 -56.47 6.17 35.47
N ILE A 432 -56.04 4.94 35.14
CA ILE A 432 -55.29 4.60 33.93
C ILE A 432 -56.03 5.02 32.65
N ALA A 433 -57.37 4.92 32.60
CA ALA A 433 -58.16 5.31 31.44
C ALA A 433 -58.16 6.84 31.26
N GLN A 434 -58.23 7.58 32.38
CA GLN A 434 -58.13 9.04 32.39
C GLN A 434 -56.71 9.50 31.99
N VAL A 435 -55.66 8.85 32.49
CA VAL A 435 -54.27 9.11 32.10
C VAL A 435 -54.09 8.96 30.60
N LYS A 436 -54.52 7.83 30.03
CA LYS A 436 -54.45 7.61 28.58
C LYS A 436 -55.17 8.70 27.78
N THR A 437 -56.32 9.17 28.27
CA THR A 437 -57.09 10.26 27.63
C THR A 437 -56.32 11.58 27.67
N ALA A 438 -55.81 11.96 28.83
CA ALA A 438 -55.04 13.18 29.04
C ALA A 438 -53.75 13.21 28.18
N LEU A 439 -53.03 12.09 28.11
CA LEU A 439 -51.81 11.98 27.30
C LEU A 439 -52.12 12.00 25.79
N LEU A 440 -53.19 11.32 25.34
CA LEU A 440 -53.60 11.38 23.93
C LEU A 440 -54.04 12.79 23.51
N GLU A 441 -54.67 13.54 24.40
CA GLU A 441 -55.06 14.92 24.17
C GLU A 441 -53.83 15.83 23.99
N ALA A 442 -52.81 15.67 24.84
CA ALA A 442 -51.55 16.42 24.72
C ALA A 442 -50.89 16.18 23.36
N VAL A 443 -50.79 14.91 22.95
CA VAL A 443 -50.15 14.53 21.68
C VAL A 443 -50.90 15.07 20.47
N LYS A 444 -52.24 14.97 20.44
CA LYS A 444 -53.05 15.36 19.28
C LYS A 444 -52.99 16.86 18.96
N ARG A 445 -52.62 17.70 19.92
CA ARG A 445 -52.50 19.15 19.73
C ARG A 445 -51.14 19.57 19.18
N HIS A 446 -50.15 18.70 19.21
CA HIS A 446 -48.79 19.07 18.81
C HIS A 446 -48.67 19.12 17.28
N PRO A 447 -48.29 20.26 16.66
CA PRO A 447 -48.35 20.45 15.21
C PRO A 447 -47.34 19.59 14.42
N GLU A 448 -46.21 19.24 15.03
CA GLU A 448 -45.16 18.42 14.37
C GLU A 448 -45.34 16.91 14.60
N VAL A 449 -46.37 16.49 15.35
CA VAL A 449 -46.69 15.07 15.52
C VAL A 449 -47.64 14.62 14.41
N LEU A 450 -47.25 13.55 13.72
CA LEU A 450 -48.09 12.90 12.74
C LEU A 450 -49.20 12.11 13.45
N LEU A 451 -50.44 12.32 13.00
CA LEU A 451 -51.60 11.53 13.44
C LEU A 451 -51.77 10.23 12.64
N ARG A 452 -51.00 10.07 11.57
CA ARG A 452 -50.87 8.88 10.75
C ARG A 452 -49.38 8.66 10.45
N PRO A 453 -48.73 7.63 10.99
CA PRO A 453 -49.26 6.56 11.87
C PRO A 453 -49.89 7.08 13.17
N LYS A 454 -50.85 6.33 13.72
CA LYS A 454 -51.61 6.76 14.92
C LYS A 454 -50.68 6.76 16.14
N PRO A 455 -50.65 7.84 16.95
CA PRO A 455 -49.94 7.83 18.23
C PRO A 455 -50.42 6.72 19.16
N GLU A 456 -49.49 6.09 19.84
CA GLU A 456 -49.74 5.01 20.79
C GLU A 456 -49.28 5.39 22.18
N ILE A 457 -49.99 4.89 23.19
CA ILE A 457 -49.65 5.08 24.59
C ILE A 457 -49.69 3.71 25.22
N TRP A 458 -48.53 3.24 25.65
CA TRP A 458 -48.37 1.96 26.31
C TRP A 458 -48.18 2.19 27.80
N PHE A 459 -48.89 1.42 28.61
CA PHE A 459 -48.55 1.28 30.02
C PHE A 459 -47.40 0.28 30.10
N GLN A 460 -46.21 0.76 30.47
CA GLN A 460 -44.98 -0.04 30.41
C GLN A 460 -44.82 -0.91 31.65
N SER A 461 -44.90 -0.32 32.82
CA SER A 461 -44.61 -1.00 34.08
C SER A 461 -45.15 -0.25 35.29
N PHE A 462 -45.23 -0.96 36.40
CA PHE A 462 -45.34 -0.41 37.74
C PHE A 462 -43.90 -0.10 38.21
N GLY A 463 -43.54 1.18 38.36
CA GLY A 463 -42.22 1.61 38.84
C GLY A 463 -42.20 1.87 40.35
N ASP A 464 -41.04 2.18 40.91
CA ASP A 464 -40.86 2.28 42.37
C ASP A 464 -41.75 3.33 43.03
N SER A 465 -42.09 4.41 42.33
CA SER A 465 -42.95 5.49 42.83
C SER A 465 -43.99 5.99 41.83
N SER A 466 -44.05 5.40 40.63
CA SER A 466 -44.96 5.82 39.55
C SER A 466 -45.51 4.67 38.73
N LEU A 467 -46.70 4.90 38.16
CA LEU A 467 -47.21 4.15 37.02
C LEU A 467 -46.52 4.67 35.74
N ASN A 468 -45.72 3.84 35.08
CA ASN A 468 -44.90 4.25 33.94
C ASN A 468 -45.64 4.04 32.62
N PHE A 469 -45.75 5.11 31.84
CA PHE A 469 -46.30 5.12 30.51
C PHE A 469 -45.23 5.53 29.49
N GLU A 470 -45.31 4.98 28.28
CA GLU A 470 -44.51 5.44 27.15
C GLU A 470 -45.44 5.89 26.03
N ILE A 471 -45.23 7.13 25.61
CA ILE A 471 -45.92 7.72 24.49
C ILE A 471 -45.04 7.53 23.26
N MET A 472 -45.60 6.88 22.25
CA MET A 472 -44.99 6.72 20.94
C MET A 472 -45.70 7.60 19.93
N VAL A 473 -44.95 8.53 19.37
CA VAL A 473 -45.42 9.47 18.36
C VAL A 473 -44.54 9.41 17.13
N TRP A 474 -45.05 9.80 15.98
CA TRP A 474 -44.27 9.87 14.75
C TRP A 474 -44.05 11.33 14.38
N THR A 475 -42.84 11.66 13.92
CA THR A 475 -42.50 12.97 13.36
C THR A 475 -42.11 12.80 11.89
N GLY A 476 -42.51 13.74 11.04
CA GLY A 476 -42.06 13.80 9.64
C GLY A 476 -40.72 14.52 9.46
N ASP A 477 -40.16 15.08 10.53
CA ASP A 477 -38.86 15.72 10.53
C ASP A 477 -38.03 15.24 11.74
N PRO A 478 -37.16 14.22 11.55
CA PRO A 478 -36.34 13.65 12.62
C PRO A 478 -35.35 14.65 13.20
N ARG A 479 -34.97 15.71 12.46
CA ARG A 479 -34.01 16.73 12.93
C ARG A 479 -34.58 17.53 14.09
N LYS A 480 -35.90 17.67 14.15
CA LYS A 480 -36.61 18.40 15.20
C LYS A 480 -36.91 17.54 16.42
N GLN A 481 -36.50 16.27 16.45
CA GLN A 481 -36.93 15.32 17.47
C GLN A 481 -36.72 15.80 18.91
N PHE A 482 -35.61 16.48 19.20
CA PHE A 482 -35.31 17.01 20.53
C PHE A 482 -36.29 18.13 20.92
N ARG A 483 -36.59 19.03 19.97
CA ARG A 483 -37.58 20.09 20.16
C ARG A 483 -38.98 19.52 20.34
N VAL A 484 -39.39 18.59 19.48
CA VAL A 484 -40.71 17.94 19.56
C VAL A 484 -40.88 17.19 20.88
N LYS A 485 -39.85 16.48 21.36
CA LYS A 485 -39.91 15.84 22.69
C LYS A 485 -40.07 16.85 23.82
N SER A 486 -39.33 17.97 23.79
CA SER A 486 -39.47 19.02 24.80
C SER A 486 -40.87 19.65 24.78
N ASP A 487 -41.37 20.00 23.60
CA ASP A 487 -42.68 20.62 23.43
C ASP A 487 -43.81 19.67 23.87
N LEU A 488 -43.65 18.37 23.60
CA LEU A 488 -44.56 17.33 24.10
C LEU A 488 -44.53 17.22 25.62
N ASN A 489 -43.35 17.27 26.25
CA ASN A 489 -43.26 17.23 27.72
C ASN A 489 -44.02 18.40 28.36
N TYR A 490 -43.90 19.62 27.80
CA TYR A 490 -44.70 20.77 28.25
C TYR A 490 -46.22 20.54 28.06
N ALA A 491 -46.63 20.00 26.89
CA ALA A 491 -48.03 19.72 26.62
C ALA A 491 -48.61 18.60 27.51
N ILE A 492 -47.78 17.61 27.85
CA ILE A 492 -48.13 16.49 28.72
C ILE A 492 -48.36 16.99 30.14
N GLU A 493 -47.42 17.76 30.70
CA GLU A 493 -47.57 18.35 32.04
C GLU A 493 -48.86 19.17 32.16
N ASP A 494 -49.10 20.07 31.21
CA ASP A 494 -50.30 20.91 31.20
C ASP A 494 -51.59 20.06 31.13
N SER A 495 -51.58 18.99 30.34
CA SER A 495 -52.72 18.09 30.20
C SER A 495 -52.98 17.25 31.45
N LEU A 496 -51.94 16.72 32.08
CA LEU A 496 -52.04 15.99 33.34
C LEU A 496 -52.61 16.89 34.43
N ARG A 497 -52.07 18.10 34.57
CA ARG A 497 -52.55 19.09 35.53
C ARG A 497 -54.02 19.46 35.33
N ARG A 498 -54.47 19.65 34.09
CA ARG A 498 -55.90 19.93 33.78
C ARG A 498 -56.84 18.77 34.13
N HIS A 499 -56.35 17.54 34.11
CA HIS A 499 -57.13 16.35 34.48
C HIS A 499 -57.00 15.99 35.97
N GLY A 500 -56.25 16.76 36.76
CA GLY A 500 -56.01 16.47 38.18
C GLY A 500 -55.13 15.24 38.41
N LEU A 501 -54.28 14.88 37.43
CA LEU A 501 -53.36 13.76 37.50
C LEU A 501 -52.01 14.24 38.03
N GLU A 502 -51.52 13.61 39.10
CA GLU A 502 -50.30 14.00 39.77
C GLU A 502 -49.06 13.31 39.15
N VAL A 503 -48.00 14.09 38.97
CA VAL A 503 -46.66 13.55 38.68
C VAL A 503 -45.95 13.35 40.03
N PRO A 504 -45.67 12.11 40.44
CA PRO A 504 -45.23 11.81 41.79
C PRO A 504 -43.77 12.21 41.98
N PHE A 505 -43.44 12.72 43.16
CA PHE A 505 -42.07 12.68 43.66
C PHE A 505 -41.70 11.24 44.06
N PRO A 506 -40.40 10.91 44.20
CA PRO A 506 -39.99 9.65 44.82
C PRO A 506 -40.71 9.44 46.15
N GLN A 507 -41.42 8.33 46.28
CA GLN A 507 -42.17 7.96 47.47
C GLN A 507 -41.34 6.98 48.30
N GLN A 508 -41.31 7.19 49.62
CA GLN A 508 -40.66 6.28 50.56
C GLN A 508 -41.53 6.13 51.80
N ASP A 509 -41.87 4.89 52.12
CA ASP A 509 -42.53 4.56 53.37
C ASP A 509 -41.50 4.40 54.48
N LEU A 510 -41.51 5.34 55.43
CA LEU A 510 -40.58 5.33 56.56
C LEU A 510 -41.24 4.66 57.78
N HIS A 511 -40.83 3.43 58.08
CA HIS A 511 -41.22 2.76 59.32
C HIS A 511 -40.29 3.17 60.47
N LEU A 512 -40.64 4.25 61.17
CA LEU A 512 -39.92 4.71 62.36
C LEU A 512 -40.13 3.74 63.53
N ARG A 513 -39.04 3.15 64.05
CA ARG A 513 -39.04 2.34 65.27
C ARG A 513 -38.27 3.07 66.37
N SER A 514 -38.97 3.60 67.37
CA SER A 514 -38.37 4.23 68.55
C SER A 514 -39.15 3.80 69.80
N PRO A 515 -38.49 3.24 70.82
CA PRO A 515 -39.15 2.84 72.06
C PRO A 515 -39.88 4.00 72.74
N GLN A 516 -39.30 5.22 72.67
CA GLN A 516 -39.92 6.41 73.23
C GLN A 516 -41.18 6.83 72.44
N LEU A 517 -41.18 6.66 71.12
CA LEU A 517 -42.33 7.00 70.28
C LEU A 517 -43.48 6.01 70.49
N ASP A 518 -43.16 4.71 70.65
CA ASP A 518 -44.14 3.66 70.95
C ASP A 518 -44.79 3.86 72.32
N GLU A 519 -44.00 4.25 73.34
CA GLU A 519 -44.50 4.55 74.69
C GLU A 519 -45.41 5.80 74.69
N ILE A 520 -45.05 6.84 73.94
CA ILE A 520 -45.88 8.04 73.74
C ILE A 520 -47.17 7.71 72.97
N LEU A 521 -47.10 6.87 71.94
CA LEU A 521 -48.27 6.41 71.17
C LEU A 521 -49.23 5.57 72.02
N GLU A 522 -48.72 4.71 72.89
CA GLU A 522 -49.54 3.93 73.83
C GLU A 522 -50.17 4.82 74.91
N LEU A 523 -49.44 5.81 75.44
CA LEU A 523 -50.00 6.80 76.36
C LEU A 523 -51.11 7.65 75.71
N LEU A 524 -50.93 8.07 74.45
CA LEU A 524 -51.94 8.83 73.70
C LEU A 524 -53.18 7.97 73.37
N LYS A 525 -53.01 6.69 73.03
CA LYS A 525 -54.14 5.75 72.84
C LYS A 525 -54.91 5.54 74.14
N GLN A 526 -54.22 5.38 75.27
CA GLN A 526 -54.87 5.24 76.59
C GLN A 526 -55.66 6.50 76.98
N GLN A 527 -55.16 7.69 76.63
CA GLN A 527 -55.88 8.96 76.84
C GLN A 527 -57.10 9.12 75.92
N ALA A 528 -57.02 8.67 74.66
CA ALA A 528 -58.14 8.69 73.71
C ALA A 528 -59.27 7.71 74.09
N ILE A 529 -58.93 6.58 74.72
CA ILE A 529 -59.89 5.61 75.26
C ILE A 529 -60.63 6.18 76.50
N GLY A 530 -60.06 7.19 77.18
CA GLY A 530 -60.68 7.87 78.32
C GLY A 530 -61.80 8.86 78.01
N ILE A 531 -62.06 9.20 76.74
CA ILE A 531 -63.03 10.25 76.35
C ILE A 531 -64.34 9.68 75.76
N SER A 532 -64.44 8.37 75.49
CA SER A 532 -65.60 7.78 74.82
C SER A 532 -66.46 6.92 75.74
N GLY A 533 -66.93 7.50 76.85
CA GLY A 533 -67.89 6.88 77.76
C GLY A 533 -69.23 7.61 77.74
N GLN A 534 -69.99 7.49 76.64
CA GLN A 534 -71.48 7.53 76.59
C GLN A 534 -71.98 7.65 75.15
N ALA A 535 -72.39 6.53 74.55
CA ALA A 535 -73.61 6.40 73.74
C ALA A 535 -73.66 4.98 73.14
N SER A 536 -74.59 4.18 73.66
CA SER A 536 -75.00 2.87 73.15
C SER A 536 -75.82 2.99 71.86
N THR A 537 -75.49 2.20 70.82
CA THR A 537 -76.45 1.34 70.08
C THR A 537 -75.73 0.44 69.07
N GLN A 538 -75.88 -0.87 69.27
CA GLN A 538 -75.76 -1.96 68.29
C GLN A 538 -77.12 -2.15 67.56
N PRO A 539 -77.30 -3.11 66.61
CA PRO A 539 -76.40 -3.66 65.57
C PRO A 539 -77.14 -3.89 64.22
N SER A 540 -76.45 -4.47 63.20
CA SER A 540 -76.95 -5.50 62.24
C SER A 540 -75.87 -5.76 61.20
N SER A 541 -75.00 -6.78 61.33
CA SER A 541 -75.16 -8.18 60.86
C SER A 541 -75.65 -8.34 59.42
N LEU A 542 -74.82 -8.93 58.57
CA LEU A 542 -75.23 -9.95 57.60
C LEU A 542 -74.02 -10.85 57.27
N SER A 543 -74.18 -12.10 57.67
CA SER A 543 -73.37 -13.28 57.38
C SER A 543 -73.71 -13.88 56.01
N LEU A 544 -72.84 -14.78 55.53
CA LEU A 544 -73.05 -16.00 54.69
C LEU A 544 -71.75 -16.20 53.87
N SER A 545 -71.15 -17.38 53.69
CA SER A 545 -71.36 -18.75 54.14
C SER A 545 -70.12 -19.53 53.70
N SER A 546 -69.61 -20.42 54.56
CA SER A 546 -68.60 -21.44 54.23
C SER A 546 -69.28 -22.77 53.83
N ALA A 547 -68.44 -23.74 53.42
CA ALA A 547 -68.65 -25.18 53.21
C ALA A 547 -68.88 -25.62 51.74
N ASP A 548 -68.27 -26.66 51.19
CA ASP A 548 -67.26 -27.64 51.67
C ASP A 548 -66.79 -28.52 50.50
N LEU A 549 -65.75 -29.34 50.76
CA LEU A 549 -65.27 -30.56 50.06
C LEU A 549 -64.21 -30.36 48.93
N SER A 550 -63.05 -31.02 48.89
CA SER A 550 -62.49 -32.13 49.70
C SER A 550 -61.06 -32.51 49.25
N ALA A 551 -60.26 -32.97 50.22
CA ALA A 551 -59.26 -34.07 50.20
C ALA A 551 -57.92 -34.00 49.41
N GLU A 552 -56.83 -33.89 50.20
CA GLU A 552 -55.56 -34.66 50.26
C GLU A 552 -54.67 -34.97 49.04
N ALA A 553 -53.40 -34.51 49.09
CA ALA A 553 -52.12 -35.29 49.08
C ALA A 553 -50.90 -34.34 49.30
N PRO A 554 -49.69 -34.82 49.67
CA PRO A 554 -48.86 -34.18 50.71
C PRO A 554 -47.90 -33.08 50.21
N VAL A 555 -47.65 -32.12 51.10
CA VAL A 555 -46.65 -31.04 50.97
C VAL A 555 -45.32 -31.53 51.54
N GLU A 556 -44.30 -31.56 50.68
CA GLU A 556 -42.89 -31.62 51.07
C GLU A 556 -42.51 -30.32 51.77
N GLN A 557 -41.94 -30.44 52.96
CA GLN A 557 -41.48 -29.33 53.78
C GLN A 557 -40.19 -28.74 53.18
N THR A 558 -40.24 -27.48 52.75
CA THR A 558 -39.09 -26.59 52.83
C THR A 558 -39.41 -25.49 53.83
N THR A 559 -39.09 -25.80 55.09
CA THR A 559 -38.96 -24.84 56.16
C THR A 559 -37.77 -23.95 55.83
N GLU A 560 -38.03 -22.68 55.55
CA GLU A 560 -37.03 -21.63 55.74
C GLU A 560 -36.61 -21.65 57.22
N GLN A 561 -35.36 -22.03 57.46
CA GLN A 561 -34.66 -21.79 58.71
C GLN A 561 -33.35 -21.08 58.39
N SER A 562 -33.36 -19.78 58.65
CA SER A 562 -32.27 -18.99 59.24
C SER A 562 -31.08 -19.85 59.73
N SER A 563 -29.86 -19.63 59.24
CA SER A 563 -28.87 -18.63 59.73
C SER A 563 -27.50 -18.99 59.09
N PRO A 564 -26.41 -18.21 59.25
CA PRO A 564 -26.22 -16.77 59.37
C PRO A 564 -25.29 -16.24 58.25
N LEU A 565 -25.39 -14.96 57.87
CA LEU A 565 -24.26 -14.24 57.28
C LEU A 565 -23.41 -13.71 58.45
N PRO A 566 -22.20 -14.25 58.73
CA PRO A 566 -21.35 -13.73 59.79
C PRO A 566 -20.44 -12.63 59.23
N ASP A 567 -20.42 -11.48 59.91
CA ASP A 567 -19.22 -10.78 60.42
C ASP A 567 -17.98 -10.53 59.54
N LEU A 568 -17.97 -10.80 58.23
CA LEU A 568 -16.79 -10.58 57.39
C LEU A 568 -16.59 -9.11 56.99
N LEU A 569 -17.59 -8.25 57.15
CA LEU A 569 -17.61 -6.93 56.51
C LEU A 569 -17.23 -5.73 57.40
N ALA A 570 -16.84 -5.94 58.66
CA ALA A 570 -16.46 -4.83 59.54
C ALA A 570 -14.94 -4.60 59.67
N ASN A 571 -14.10 -5.58 59.33
CA ASN A 571 -12.65 -5.55 59.62
C ASN A 571 -11.75 -5.95 58.43
N LEU A 572 -12.26 -5.91 57.20
CA LEU A 572 -11.51 -6.32 56.02
C LEU A 572 -10.59 -5.16 55.57
N ASP A 573 -9.30 -5.26 55.92
CA ASP A 573 -8.27 -4.31 55.51
C ASP A 573 -7.92 -4.56 54.03
N LEU A 574 -8.57 -3.81 53.15
CA LEU A 574 -8.44 -3.93 51.70
C LEU A 574 -7.04 -3.52 51.19
N GLU A 575 -6.34 -2.64 51.91
CA GLU A 575 -4.98 -2.23 51.57
C GLU A 575 -3.99 -3.37 51.88
N ALA A 576 -4.07 -3.95 53.08
CA ALA A 576 -3.28 -5.12 53.44
C ALA A 576 -3.58 -6.34 52.56
N LEU A 577 -4.82 -6.47 52.07
CA LEU A 577 -5.21 -7.51 51.12
C LEU A 577 -4.57 -7.27 49.75
N ALA A 578 -4.60 -6.04 49.22
CA ALA A 578 -3.94 -5.69 47.97
C ALA A 578 -2.42 -5.88 48.04
N GLU A 579 -1.79 -5.54 49.17
CA GLU A 579 -0.37 -5.83 49.41
C GLU A 579 -0.08 -7.34 49.44
N ALA A 580 -0.95 -8.14 50.08
CA ALA A 580 -0.81 -9.59 50.09
C ALA A 580 -0.97 -10.21 48.69
N MET A 581 -1.84 -9.65 47.85
CA MET A 581 -2.01 -10.05 46.46
C MET A 581 -0.80 -9.66 45.58
N GLN A 582 -0.04 -8.62 45.95
CA GLN A 582 1.21 -8.23 45.29
C GLN A 582 2.46 -8.93 45.84
N GLY A 583 2.34 -9.61 46.98
CA GLY A 583 3.46 -10.23 47.68
C GLY A 583 4.04 -11.47 46.98
N PRO A 584 5.14 -12.05 47.51
CA PRO A 584 5.83 -13.20 46.91
C PRO A 584 5.01 -14.50 46.85
N TYR A 585 3.84 -14.54 47.49
CA TYR A 585 2.85 -15.62 47.42
C TYR A 585 1.49 -15.14 46.88
N GLY A 586 1.50 -13.98 46.23
CA GLY A 586 0.36 -13.29 45.66
C GLY A 586 -0.03 -13.82 44.27
N ILE A 587 -0.69 -12.97 43.50
CA ILE A 587 -1.12 -13.28 42.13
C ILE A 587 0.08 -13.15 41.19
N GLU A 588 0.18 -14.05 40.21
CA GLU A 588 1.24 -14.00 39.21
C GLU A 588 1.01 -12.81 38.26
N LEU A 589 1.92 -11.83 38.29
CA LEU A 589 1.82 -10.65 37.46
C LEU A 589 2.54 -10.89 36.12
N GLN A 590 1.83 -10.66 35.02
CA GLN A 590 2.33 -10.89 33.67
C GLN A 590 2.57 -9.54 32.95
N ALA A 591 3.48 -9.56 31.97
CA ALA A 591 3.67 -8.44 31.05
C ALA A 591 2.48 -8.35 30.08
N HIS A 592 2.22 -7.16 29.55
CA HIS A 592 1.10 -6.95 28.64
C HIS A 592 1.24 -7.79 27.36
N PRO A 593 0.20 -8.53 26.93
CA PRO A 593 0.29 -9.46 25.80
C PRO A 593 0.55 -8.83 24.41
N GLU A 594 0.57 -7.50 24.29
CA GLU A 594 0.72 -6.78 23.01
C GLU A 594 2.04 -5.98 22.87
N GLN A 595 2.97 -6.08 23.84
CA GLN A 595 4.30 -5.45 23.74
C GLN A 595 5.43 -6.51 23.78
N PRO A 596 6.24 -6.66 22.71
CA PRO A 596 7.38 -7.57 22.74
C PRO A 596 8.52 -7.00 23.59
N GLU A 597 9.19 -7.88 24.35
CA GLU A 597 10.37 -7.56 25.15
C GLU A 597 11.49 -6.97 24.28
N THR A 598 11.76 -5.68 24.41
CA THR A 598 12.95 -5.03 23.86
C THR A 598 13.97 -4.82 24.98
N GLU A 599 15.21 -5.26 24.77
CA GLU A 599 16.34 -5.27 25.72
C GLU A 599 16.77 -3.89 26.29
N GLU A 600 16.08 -2.78 26.00
CA GLU A 600 16.52 -1.42 26.36
C GLU A 600 15.59 -0.67 27.33
N THR A 601 14.69 -1.32 28.07
CA THR A 601 13.90 -0.61 29.10
C THR A 601 13.54 -1.47 30.30
N GLU A 602 14.54 -1.82 31.11
CA GLU A 602 14.38 -2.56 32.38
C GLU A 602 13.85 -1.70 33.55
N LEU A 603 13.44 -0.45 33.30
CA LEU A 603 12.89 0.42 34.33
C LEU A 603 11.40 0.64 34.11
N THR A 604 10.61 -0.07 34.92
CA THR A 604 9.17 0.10 35.19
C THR A 604 8.23 -0.16 34.01
N GLN A 605 8.08 -1.42 33.58
CA GLN A 605 6.87 -1.82 32.87
C GLN A 605 5.74 -2.14 33.86
N PRO A 606 4.50 -1.65 33.64
CA PRO A 606 3.36 -2.03 34.46
C PRO A 606 3.04 -3.51 34.20
N THR A 607 2.94 -4.28 35.28
CA THR A 607 2.55 -5.69 35.25
C THR A 607 1.06 -5.83 35.57
N TYR A 608 0.41 -6.83 34.97
CA TYR A 608 -1.04 -7.03 35.00
C TYR A 608 -1.40 -8.41 35.53
N PHE A 609 -2.64 -8.57 35.99
CA PHE A 609 -3.24 -9.87 36.33
C PHE A 609 -4.65 -9.96 35.74
N THR A 610 -5.19 -11.17 35.59
CA THR A 610 -6.57 -11.34 35.12
C THR A 610 -7.56 -11.38 36.27
N GLY A 611 -8.81 -11.00 36.00
CA GLY A 611 -9.90 -11.12 36.98
C GLY A 611 -10.04 -12.56 37.50
N THR A 612 -9.87 -13.55 36.63
CA THR A 612 -9.87 -14.97 37.00
C THR A 612 -8.73 -15.33 37.96
N ASP A 613 -7.50 -14.86 37.74
CA ASP A 613 -6.40 -15.14 38.66
C ASP A 613 -6.64 -14.53 40.05
N ALA A 614 -7.29 -13.38 40.10
CA ALA A 614 -7.65 -12.73 41.36
C ALA A 614 -8.76 -13.48 42.11
N VAL A 615 -9.77 -13.98 41.41
CA VAL A 615 -10.84 -14.78 42.00
C VAL A 615 -10.29 -16.12 42.49
N ASP A 616 -9.52 -16.83 41.66
CA ASP A 616 -8.87 -18.09 42.03
C ASP A 616 -7.97 -17.95 43.26
N TRP A 617 -7.19 -16.86 43.33
CA TRP A 617 -6.34 -16.60 44.49
C TRP A 617 -7.16 -16.33 45.76
N LEU A 618 -8.25 -15.56 45.67
CA LEU A 618 -9.13 -15.27 46.79
C LEU A 618 -9.86 -16.52 47.29
N GLU A 619 -10.31 -17.39 46.39
CA GLU A 619 -10.91 -18.68 46.75
C GLU A 619 -9.88 -19.61 47.40
N GLN A 620 -8.71 -19.80 46.77
CA GLN A 620 -7.75 -20.82 47.23
C GLN A 620 -6.91 -20.39 48.43
N LYS A 621 -6.59 -19.10 48.57
CA LYS A 621 -5.66 -18.60 49.61
C LYS A 621 -6.36 -17.93 50.78
N ARG A 622 -7.60 -17.48 50.59
CA ARG A 622 -8.39 -16.79 51.61
C ARG A 622 -9.72 -17.48 51.92
N ASP A 623 -10.02 -18.60 51.27
CA ASP A 623 -11.22 -19.44 51.51
C ASP A 623 -12.53 -18.65 51.32
N TYR A 624 -12.52 -17.68 50.40
CA TYR A 624 -13.74 -16.96 50.01
C TYR A 624 -14.61 -17.84 49.13
N THR A 625 -15.94 -17.69 49.25
CA THR A 625 -16.86 -18.19 48.22
C THR A 625 -16.67 -17.40 46.94
N HIS A 626 -17.01 -17.98 45.80
CA HIS A 626 -16.95 -17.33 44.49
C HIS A 626 -17.62 -15.94 44.47
N ASP A 627 -18.87 -15.86 44.95
CA ASP A 627 -19.61 -14.60 45.06
C ASP A 627 -18.91 -13.59 46.02
N GLY A 628 -18.24 -14.09 47.06
CA GLY A 628 -17.45 -13.29 47.98
C GLY A 628 -16.19 -12.73 47.32
N ALA A 629 -15.48 -13.53 46.53
CA ALA A 629 -14.30 -13.11 45.78
C ALA A 629 -14.65 -12.04 44.73
N MET A 630 -15.76 -12.20 44.02
CA MET A 630 -16.30 -11.22 43.09
C MET A 630 -16.62 -9.88 43.76
N LEU A 631 -17.27 -9.91 44.94
CA LEU A 631 -17.56 -8.70 45.73
C LEU A 631 -16.29 -8.00 46.22
N VAL A 632 -15.29 -8.76 46.68
CA VAL A 632 -14.00 -8.23 47.12
C VAL A 632 -13.26 -7.57 45.95
N GLY A 633 -13.24 -8.20 44.76
CA GLY A 633 -12.66 -7.62 43.55
C GLY A 633 -13.33 -6.31 43.14
N GLN A 634 -14.66 -6.27 43.17
CA GLN A 634 -15.44 -5.05 42.91
C GLN A 634 -15.09 -3.92 43.90
N TRP A 635 -14.84 -4.27 45.17
CA TRP A 635 -14.46 -3.29 46.20
C TRP A 635 -13.02 -2.79 46.05
N LEU A 636 -12.07 -3.65 45.68
CA LEU A 636 -10.70 -3.24 45.37
C LEU A 636 -10.68 -2.24 44.19
N LEU A 637 -11.49 -2.49 43.16
CA LEU A 637 -11.66 -1.61 42.01
C LEU A 637 -12.30 -0.27 42.42
N HIS A 638 -13.38 -0.31 43.21
CA HIS A 638 -14.07 0.89 43.68
C HIS A 638 -13.20 1.76 44.61
N LYS A 639 -12.33 1.13 45.43
CA LYS A 639 -11.37 1.83 46.29
C LYS A 639 -10.14 2.34 45.53
N GLY A 640 -10.00 2.01 44.24
CA GLY A 640 -8.88 2.43 43.42
C GLY A 640 -7.56 1.73 43.76
N LEU A 641 -7.61 0.58 44.46
CA LEU A 641 -6.43 -0.24 44.77
C LEU A 641 -6.01 -1.11 43.57
N ILE A 642 -6.97 -1.39 42.69
CA ILE A 642 -6.75 -1.97 41.37
C ILE A 642 -7.43 -1.09 40.32
N ILE A 643 -6.90 -1.08 39.10
CA ILE A 643 -7.44 -0.33 37.96
C ILE A 643 -7.64 -1.33 36.82
N ALA A 644 -8.84 -1.32 36.24
CA ALA A 644 -9.11 -2.03 34.99
C ALA A 644 -8.40 -1.34 33.83
N GLU A 645 -7.84 -2.11 32.90
CA GLU A 645 -7.21 -1.55 31.69
C GLU A 645 -8.21 -0.75 30.84
N ILE A 646 -9.45 -1.24 30.77
CA ILE A 646 -10.56 -0.57 30.10
C ILE A 646 -11.26 0.33 31.11
N GLU A 647 -11.20 1.65 30.88
CA GLU A 647 -11.75 2.66 31.77
C GLU A 647 -13.29 2.50 31.90
N GLY A 648 -13.78 2.35 33.14
CA GLY A 648 -15.20 2.24 33.44
C GLY A 648 -15.79 0.83 33.41
N GLN A 649 -14.97 -0.21 33.25
CA GLN A 649 -15.39 -1.61 33.35
C GLN A 649 -15.48 -2.08 34.81
N ASP A 650 -16.52 -2.87 35.15
CA ASP A 650 -16.68 -3.50 36.46
C ASP A 650 -15.70 -4.69 36.66
N PHE A 651 -15.62 -5.21 37.88
CA PHE A 651 -14.77 -6.37 38.15
C PHE A 651 -15.46 -7.66 37.68
N GLU A 652 -14.81 -8.43 36.81
CA GLU A 652 -15.36 -9.65 36.22
C GLU A 652 -14.39 -10.82 36.39
N ASP A 653 -14.89 -12.00 36.75
CA ASP A 653 -14.15 -13.27 36.63
C ASP A 653 -13.99 -13.63 35.13
N SER A 654 -12.99 -13.02 34.51
CA SER A 654 -12.66 -13.25 33.11
C SER A 654 -11.19 -12.91 32.85
N GLN A 655 -10.79 -13.06 31.59
CA GLN A 655 -9.45 -12.70 31.10
C GLN A 655 -9.22 -11.18 30.95
N VAL A 656 -10.10 -10.35 31.53
CA VAL A 656 -9.92 -8.90 31.59
C VAL A 656 -8.72 -8.56 32.46
N LEU A 657 -7.90 -7.63 32.00
CA LEU A 657 -6.66 -7.24 32.65
C LEU A 657 -6.88 -6.11 33.66
N TYR A 658 -6.32 -6.33 34.84
CA TYR A 658 -6.28 -5.37 35.94
C TYR A 658 -4.82 -5.16 36.36
N ARG A 659 -4.53 -3.98 36.91
CA ARG A 659 -3.23 -3.68 37.53
C ARG A 659 -3.42 -3.06 38.90
N PHE A 660 -2.47 -3.28 39.78
CA PHE A 660 -2.47 -2.62 41.08
C PHE A 660 -2.12 -1.13 40.95
N TYR A 661 -2.75 -0.31 41.79
CA TYR A 661 -2.43 1.11 41.88
C TYR A 661 -1.07 1.29 42.58
N GLN A 662 -0.09 1.89 41.90
CA GLN A 662 1.20 2.26 42.48
C GLN A 662 1.07 3.66 43.09
N ASN A 663 1.35 3.79 44.40
CA ASN A 663 1.42 5.09 45.09
C ASN A 663 2.63 5.91 44.68
#